data_AF-A0AAP0MJR0-F1
#
_entry.id   AF-A0AAP0MJR0-F1
#
_cell.length_a   1.000
_cell.length_b   1.000
_cell.length_c   1.000
_cell.angle_alpha   90.00
_cell.angle_beta   90.00
_cell.angle_gamma   90.00
#
_symmetry.space_group_name_H-M   'P 1'
#
loop_
_entity.id
_entity.type
_entity.pdbx_description
1 polymer ?
#
loop_
_entity_poly.entity_id
_entity_poly.type
_entity_poly.pdbx_seq_one_letter_code
_entity_poly.pdbx_strand_id
1 'polypeptide(L)'
;MEDKKANIIAASLVLALIIFIIIARVTLKLSKAFFLIVGADIAVVLAVFACVIIRRRYHKRRLLLESKFVTEGRELRIEYSFLRKVAGVPIKFRSKELEEATDNFQALLGHGSSASVFKGTLSDGTSVAVKRINGEEHGEKEFRSEVAAIASAQHVNLVRLLGYCVVPGGPRYLVYEFIQNGSLDHWIFPTSRRSEGDYSGGCLSWDLRYRVAIDVAKALSYLHNDCRSRVLHLDVKPENILLDENYRAIVSDFGLSKLMSRDQSRCITTIRGTRGYLAPEWILEQGVSEKCDIYSYGMVLLELTGGRRNVSLIEHGNDKSKNKWQYFPKIVNEKMKEGKLMEIVDQRLTDGGGIDETQVRRLVDVAFWCIQERARLRPSMARVVEMLEGRVAVDDPPDTQMVIVDWLSIDQDDDAGGDIGRRRLAALASDLGRNLATDSAACSLTMSVLSGRICALLSYFICIGDNLSRVKMSFTGPSMSSGYSSPFLIIELYDDSISGGNTVRRALEFGRTYVVRPKGKHQATVVWLHGLGDNGSSWSQLLETLPLPNIKWICPTAPTRPMTIFGGFPSTAWFDVGDLSEDVPDDLEGLDAAAAHVVNLLSTEPTDIKLGVGGFSMGAATALYSATCFAHGKYGNGNPYPAKLSAVVGLSGWLPCSKTLKNKLGGENEARRRAASLPILLCHGKGDDVVQYKFGEKSSQALTSNAFQDVIFKAYSGLGHYTCPEEMDEVCAWLTTKLGLEGCSS
;
A
#
# COMPACT_ATOMS: atom_id res chain seq x y z
N MET A 1 -36.86 3.79 -26.84
CA MET A 1 -38.30 4.16 -26.73
C MET A 1 -38.55 5.64 -27.07
N GLU A 2 -37.55 6.51 -26.93
CA GLU A 2 -37.66 7.96 -27.16
C GLU A 2 -37.81 8.35 -28.64
N ASP A 3 -37.17 7.62 -29.57
CA ASP A 3 -37.25 7.94 -31.01
C ASP A 3 -38.65 7.79 -31.61
N LYS A 4 -39.47 6.85 -31.11
CA LYS A 4 -40.85 6.69 -31.59
C LYS A 4 -41.73 7.87 -31.18
N LYS A 5 -41.56 8.39 -29.97
CA LYS A 5 -42.30 9.58 -29.51
C LYS A 5 -41.88 10.83 -30.26
N ALA A 6 -40.58 11.00 -30.53
CA ALA A 6 -40.06 12.11 -31.33
C ALA A 6 -40.59 12.09 -32.77
N ASN A 7 -40.64 10.91 -33.40
CA ASN A 7 -41.19 10.76 -34.76
C ASN A 7 -42.70 11.02 -34.83
N ILE A 8 -43.46 10.64 -33.80
CA ILE A 8 -44.90 10.94 -33.71
C ILE A 8 -45.12 12.45 -33.59
N ILE A 9 -44.40 13.14 -32.70
CA ILE A 9 -44.52 14.59 -32.52
C ILE A 9 -44.16 15.35 -33.81
N ALA A 10 -43.09 14.92 -34.49
CA ALA A 10 -42.69 15.50 -35.76
C ALA A 10 -43.75 15.30 -36.85
N ALA A 11 -44.36 14.11 -36.94
CA ALA A 11 -45.44 13.83 -37.89
C ALA A 11 -46.68 14.70 -37.61
N SER A 12 -47.04 14.88 -36.34
CA SER A 12 -48.17 15.73 -35.92
C SER A 12 -47.97 17.20 -36.30
N LEU A 13 -46.76 17.73 -36.11
CA LEU A 13 -46.41 19.12 -36.46
C LEU A 13 -46.45 19.34 -37.98
N VAL A 14 -45.95 18.38 -38.76
CA VAL A 14 -46.01 18.44 -40.23
C VAL A 14 -47.47 18.42 -40.71
N LEU A 15 -48.31 17.59 -40.12
CA LEU A 15 -49.73 17.51 -40.47
C LEU A 15 -50.47 18.82 -40.15
N ALA A 16 -50.20 19.41 -38.98
CA ALA A 16 -50.78 20.70 -38.58
C ALA A 16 -50.35 21.84 -39.53
N LEU A 17 -49.07 21.85 -39.95
CA LEU A 17 -48.54 22.82 -40.91
C LEU A 17 -49.23 22.68 -42.28
N ILE A 18 -49.44 21.45 -42.77
CA ILE A 18 -50.14 21.19 -44.03
C ILE A 18 -51.59 21.71 -43.97
N ILE A 19 -52.29 21.45 -42.86
CA ILE A 19 -53.67 21.92 -42.66
C ILE A 19 -53.72 23.45 -42.67
N PHE A 20 -52.77 24.11 -41.97
CA PHE A 20 -52.67 25.56 -41.95
C PHE A 20 -52.43 26.16 -43.34
N ILE A 21 -51.53 25.55 -44.13
CA ILE A 21 -51.24 25.97 -45.51
C ILE A 21 -52.49 25.81 -46.40
N ILE A 22 -53.24 24.72 -46.26
CA ILE A 22 -54.48 24.50 -47.02
C ILE A 22 -55.53 25.56 -46.66
N ILE A 23 -55.72 25.87 -45.38
CA ILE A 23 -56.66 26.90 -44.91
C ILE A 23 -56.25 28.29 -45.44
N ALA A 24 -54.97 28.63 -45.36
CA ALA A 24 -54.44 29.89 -45.90
C ALA A 24 -54.63 29.99 -47.42
N ARG A 25 -54.48 28.89 -48.18
CA ARG A 25 -54.71 28.86 -49.63
C ARG A 25 -56.17 29.05 -50.02
N VAL A 26 -57.11 28.48 -49.26
CA VAL A 26 -58.55 28.59 -49.54
C VAL A 26 -59.08 29.99 -49.21
N THR A 27 -58.54 30.62 -48.16
CA THR A 27 -59.03 31.93 -47.69
C THR A 27 -58.47 33.12 -48.45
N LEU A 28 -57.22 33.07 -48.95
CA LEU A 28 -56.52 34.27 -49.44
C LEU A 28 -56.65 34.57 -50.95
N LYS A 29 -57.17 33.65 -51.79
CA LYS A 29 -57.25 33.75 -53.27
C LYS A 29 -55.93 34.26 -53.91
N LEU A 30 -55.88 34.52 -55.22
CA LEU A 30 -54.66 34.88 -55.98
C LEU A 30 -54.15 36.33 -55.71
N SER A 31 -53.95 36.70 -54.45
CA SER A 31 -53.39 38.01 -54.05
C SER A 31 -51.86 37.98 -53.97
N LYS A 32 -51.19 39.14 -53.94
CA LYS A 32 -49.73 39.21 -53.78
C LYS A 32 -49.23 38.52 -52.49
N ALA A 33 -50.06 38.49 -51.44
CA ALA A 33 -49.76 37.79 -50.19
C ALA A 33 -49.72 36.26 -50.37
N PHE A 34 -50.54 35.70 -51.26
CA PHE A 34 -50.54 34.26 -51.57
C PHE A 34 -49.18 33.81 -52.13
N PHE A 35 -48.61 34.54 -53.08
CA PHE A 35 -47.31 34.20 -53.66
C PHE A 35 -46.15 34.33 -52.66
N LEU A 36 -46.22 35.29 -51.74
CA LEU A 36 -45.23 35.44 -50.66
C LEU A 36 -45.25 34.28 -49.66
N ILE A 37 -46.43 33.84 -49.24
CA ILE A 37 -46.58 32.72 -48.30
C ILE A 37 -46.12 31.41 -48.96
N VAL A 38 -46.50 31.17 -50.22
CA VAL A 38 -46.05 29.98 -50.96
C VAL A 38 -44.53 29.95 -51.15
N GLY A 39 -43.90 31.11 -51.40
CA GLY A 39 -42.45 31.21 -51.48
C GLY A 39 -41.75 30.88 -50.16
N ALA A 40 -42.29 31.37 -49.04
CA ALA A 40 -41.76 31.10 -47.70
C ALA A 40 -41.89 29.62 -47.32
N ASP A 41 -43.04 29.00 -47.61
CA ASP A 41 -43.27 27.58 -47.31
C ASP A 41 -42.31 26.67 -48.08
N ILE A 42 -42.08 26.95 -49.36
CA ILE A 42 -41.14 26.19 -50.19
C ILE A 42 -39.71 26.33 -49.64
N ALA A 43 -39.31 27.54 -49.22
CA ALA A 43 -37.98 27.76 -48.64
C ALA A 43 -37.76 26.98 -47.33
N VAL A 44 -38.78 26.91 -46.46
CA VAL A 44 -38.72 26.13 -45.22
C VAL A 44 -38.62 24.63 -45.52
N VAL A 45 -39.40 24.11 -46.47
CA VAL A 45 -39.34 22.70 -46.87
C VAL A 45 -37.95 22.34 -47.42
N LEU A 46 -37.37 23.19 -48.27
CA LEU A 46 -36.04 22.97 -48.83
C LEU A 46 -34.94 23.00 -47.74
N ALA A 47 -35.05 23.91 -46.77
CA ALA A 47 -34.10 24.01 -45.65
C ALA A 47 -34.13 22.75 -44.75
N VAL A 48 -35.33 22.24 -44.43
CA VAL A 48 -35.50 21.01 -43.65
C VAL A 48 -34.92 19.81 -44.41
N PHE A 49 -35.18 19.70 -45.72
CA PHE A 49 -34.67 18.61 -46.54
C PHE A 49 -33.13 18.63 -46.62
N ALA A 50 -32.53 19.81 -46.80
CA ALA A 50 -31.08 19.98 -46.77
C ALA A 50 -30.48 19.58 -45.42
N CYS A 51 -31.10 19.98 -44.30
CA CYS A 51 -30.64 19.66 -42.96
C CYS A 51 -30.69 18.14 -42.68
N VAL A 52 -31.75 17.45 -43.13
CA VAL A 52 -31.87 15.98 -43.02
C VAL A 52 -30.79 15.27 -43.85
N ILE A 53 -30.52 15.72 -45.07
CA ILE A 53 -29.47 15.14 -45.92
C ILE A 53 -28.09 15.31 -45.29
N ILE A 54 -27.78 16.51 -44.78
CA ILE A 54 -26.50 16.80 -44.11
C ILE A 54 -26.34 15.91 -42.87
N ARG A 55 -27.38 15.82 -42.03
CA ARG A 55 -27.36 14.98 -40.82
C ARG A 55 -27.19 13.50 -41.15
N ARG A 56 -27.87 12.99 -42.18
CA ARG A 56 -27.70 11.59 -42.65
C ARG A 56 -26.31 11.33 -43.20
N ARG A 57 -25.73 12.26 -43.98
CA ARG A 57 -24.36 12.13 -44.50
C ARG A 57 -23.31 12.17 -43.40
N TYR A 58 -23.49 13.06 -42.42
CA TYR A 58 -22.60 13.14 -41.26
C TYR A 58 -22.64 11.86 -40.42
N HIS A 59 -23.85 11.34 -40.14
CA HIS A 59 -24.01 10.09 -39.40
C HIS A 59 -23.38 8.90 -40.12
N LYS A 60 -23.58 8.77 -41.44
CA LYS A 60 -23.00 7.67 -42.24
C LYS A 60 -21.46 7.77 -42.30
N ARG A 61 -20.89 8.97 -42.45
CA ARG A 61 -19.43 9.18 -42.41
C ARG A 61 -18.83 8.84 -41.05
N ARG A 62 -19.49 9.23 -39.96
CA ARG A 62 -19.04 8.91 -38.60
C ARG A 62 -18.96 7.40 -38.36
N LEU A 63 -19.99 6.65 -38.74
CA LEU A 63 -20.00 5.19 -38.59
C LEU A 63 -18.92 4.48 -39.42
N LEU A 64 -18.66 4.97 -40.64
CA LEU A 64 -17.60 4.43 -41.50
C LEU A 64 -16.19 4.72 -40.95
N LEU A 65 -15.98 5.91 -40.37
CA LEU A 65 -14.74 6.28 -39.69
C LEU A 65 -14.54 5.45 -38.41
N GLU A 66 -15.57 5.29 -37.58
CA GLU A 66 -15.52 4.43 -36.39
C GLU A 66 -15.19 2.97 -36.77
N SER A 67 -15.80 2.44 -37.84
CA SER A 67 -15.49 1.11 -38.36
C SER A 67 -14.03 0.99 -38.84
N LYS A 68 -13.52 1.95 -39.61
CA LYS A 68 -12.13 1.94 -40.09
C LYS A 68 -11.11 2.04 -38.96
N PHE A 69 -11.34 2.93 -37.99
CA PHE A 69 -10.46 3.07 -36.81
C PHE A 69 -10.43 1.80 -35.93
N VAL A 70 -11.55 1.08 -35.84
CA VAL A 70 -11.60 -0.20 -35.11
C VAL A 70 -10.81 -1.30 -35.83
N THR A 71 -10.87 -1.35 -37.16
CA THR A 71 -10.15 -2.33 -37.97
C THR A 71 -8.64 -2.06 -38.03
N GLU A 72 -8.23 -0.81 -38.31
CA GLU A 72 -6.80 -0.40 -38.28
C GLU A 72 -6.21 -0.55 -36.87
N GLY A 73 -6.98 -0.22 -35.81
CA GLY A 73 -6.60 -0.46 -34.42
C GLY A 73 -6.63 -1.93 -33.98
N ARG A 74 -7.11 -2.85 -34.84
CA ARG A 74 -7.01 -4.31 -34.68
C ARG A 74 -5.75 -4.84 -35.36
N GLU A 75 -5.44 -4.40 -36.58
CA GLU A 75 -4.23 -4.82 -37.32
C GLU A 75 -2.93 -4.34 -36.63
N LEU A 76 -2.85 -3.06 -36.25
CA LEU A 76 -1.71 -2.52 -35.47
C LEU A 76 -1.53 -3.23 -34.12
N ARG A 77 -2.62 -3.72 -33.53
CA ARG A 77 -2.60 -4.44 -32.26
C ARG A 77 -2.06 -5.87 -32.42
N ILE A 78 -2.35 -6.52 -33.55
CA ILE A 78 -1.82 -7.86 -33.87
C ILE A 78 -0.30 -7.77 -34.06
N GLU A 79 0.19 -6.78 -34.79
CA GLU A 79 1.62 -6.56 -35.03
C GLU A 79 2.39 -6.19 -33.74
N TYR A 80 1.84 -5.29 -32.90
CA TYR A 80 2.41 -5.00 -31.57
C TYR A 80 2.27 -6.16 -30.57
N SER A 81 1.24 -7.01 -30.68
CA SER A 81 1.06 -8.18 -29.81
C SER A 81 2.10 -9.26 -30.08
N PHE A 82 2.55 -9.39 -31.33
CA PHE A 82 3.61 -10.30 -31.72
C PHE A 82 4.95 -9.88 -31.08
N LEU A 83 5.33 -8.61 -31.22
CA LEU A 83 6.53 -8.06 -30.57
C LEU A 83 6.48 -8.14 -29.04
N ARG A 84 5.29 -7.98 -28.44
CA ARG A 84 5.09 -8.10 -27.00
C ARG A 84 5.17 -9.54 -26.48
N LYS A 85 4.66 -10.52 -27.25
CA LYS A 85 4.83 -11.96 -26.97
C LYS A 85 6.30 -12.38 -27.00
N VAL A 86 7.11 -11.80 -27.91
CA VAL A 86 8.56 -12.02 -27.99
C VAL A 86 9.32 -11.34 -26.84
N ALA A 87 8.86 -10.16 -26.38
CA ALA A 87 9.47 -9.43 -25.27
C ALA A 87 9.00 -9.88 -23.86
N GLY A 88 8.06 -10.83 -23.78
CA GLY A 88 7.54 -11.35 -22.50
C GLY A 88 6.81 -10.32 -21.63
N VAL A 89 6.30 -9.24 -22.23
CA VAL A 89 5.60 -8.15 -21.51
C VAL A 89 4.09 -8.47 -21.42
N PRO A 90 3.43 -8.26 -20.27
CA PRO A 90 2.00 -8.54 -20.11
C PRO A 90 1.10 -7.78 -21.10
N ILE A 91 0.12 -8.45 -21.69
CA ILE A 91 -0.84 -7.89 -22.65
C ILE A 91 -2.00 -7.19 -21.92
N LYS A 92 -2.46 -6.04 -22.40
CA LYS A 92 -3.68 -5.39 -21.89
C LYS A 92 -4.90 -5.94 -22.62
N PHE A 93 -5.74 -6.69 -21.91
CA PHE A 93 -7.00 -7.25 -22.42
C PHE A 93 -8.17 -6.28 -22.23
N ARG A 94 -9.23 -6.47 -23.02
CA ARG A 94 -10.53 -5.82 -22.78
C ARG A 94 -11.44 -6.72 -21.94
N SER A 95 -12.34 -6.13 -21.14
CA SER A 95 -13.28 -6.90 -20.30
C SER A 95 -14.05 -7.94 -21.11
N LYS A 96 -14.59 -7.54 -22.27
CA LYS A 96 -15.34 -8.42 -23.17
C LYS A 96 -14.52 -9.61 -23.68
N GLU A 97 -13.22 -9.44 -23.90
CA GLU A 97 -12.34 -10.55 -24.34
C GLU A 97 -12.19 -11.59 -23.21
N LEU A 98 -12.16 -11.15 -21.95
CA LEU A 98 -12.09 -12.05 -20.79
C LEU A 98 -13.44 -12.70 -20.48
N GLU A 99 -14.54 -11.96 -20.63
CA GLU A 99 -15.91 -12.49 -20.52
C GLU A 99 -16.14 -13.61 -21.54
N GLU A 100 -15.76 -13.40 -22.81
CA GLU A 100 -15.85 -14.42 -23.86
C GLU A 100 -14.92 -15.61 -23.56
N ALA A 101 -13.68 -15.35 -23.15
CA ALA A 101 -12.70 -16.40 -22.86
C ALA A 101 -13.07 -17.30 -21.67
N THR A 102 -13.81 -16.76 -20.70
CA THR A 102 -14.17 -17.47 -19.45
C THR A 102 -15.63 -17.96 -19.44
N ASP A 103 -16.33 -17.86 -20.57
CA ASP A 103 -17.77 -18.12 -20.69
C ASP A 103 -18.57 -17.40 -19.59
N ASN A 104 -18.37 -16.09 -19.48
CA ASN A 104 -18.94 -15.24 -18.43
C ASN A 104 -18.54 -15.65 -17.00
N PHE A 105 -17.27 -16.04 -16.81
CA PHE A 105 -16.69 -16.43 -15.51
C PHE A 105 -17.42 -17.61 -14.84
N GLN A 106 -17.87 -18.60 -15.63
CA GLN A 106 -18.61 -19.75 -15.08
C GLN A 106 -17.69 -20.79 -14.42
N ALA A 107 -16.50 -21.03 -14.98
CA ALA A 107 -15.59 -22.07 -14.53
C ALA A 107 -14.68 -21.59 -13.38
N LEU A 108 -15.21 -21.55 -12.15
CA LEU A 108 -14.44 -21.18 -10.96
C LEU A 108 -13.41 -22.27 -10.61
N LEU A 109 -12.13 -21.88 -10.51
CA LEU A 109 -11.02 -22.73 -10.08
C LEU A 109 -10.74 -22.61 -8.57
N GLY A 110 -10.95 -21.42 -8.01
CA GLY A 110 -10.69 -21.16 -6.60
C GLY A 110 -11.22 -19.81 -6.16
N HIS A 111 -11.52 -19.70 -4.87
CA HIS A 111 -12.02 -18.47 -4.24
C HIS A 111 -11.21 -18.18 -2.97
N GLY A 112 -10.53 -17.04 -2.95
CA GLY A 112 -9.81 -16.53 -1.79
C GLY A 112 -10.54 -15.35 -1.14
N SER A 113 -9.94 -14.78 -0.09
CA SER A 113 -10.49 -13.63 0.62
C SER A 113 -10.55 -12.35 -0.23
N SER A 114 -9.65 -12.19 -1.21
CA SER A 114 -9.53 -10.98 -2.03
C SER A 114 -9.78 -11.19 -3.53
N ALA A 115 -9.84 -12.43 -4.01
CA ALA A 115 -9.98 -12.72 -5.43
C ALA A 115 -10.70 -14.05 -5.73
N SER A 116 -11.29 -14.13 -6.92
CA SER A 116 -11.80 -15.37 -7.52
C SER A 116 -11.00 -15.69 -8.78
N VAL A 117 -10.64 -16.95 -8.98
CA VAL A 117 -9.86 -17.39 -10.15
C VAL A 117 -10.74 -18.26 -11.03
N PHE A 118 -10.78 -17.95 -12.33
CA PHE A 118 -11.61 -18.63 -13.31
C PHE A 118 -10.77 -19.26 -14.41
N LYS A 119 -11.15 -20.43 -14.89
CA LYS A 119 -10.57 -21.03 -16.09
C LYS A 119 -11.13 -20.35 -17.32
N GLY A 120 -10.29 -20.11 -18.31
CA GLY A 120 -10.71 -19.62 -19.62
C GLY A 120 -9.85 -20.16 -20.76
N THR A 121 -10.30 -19.92 -21.98
CA THR A 121 -9.55 -20.19 -23.21
C THR A 121 -9.58 -18.93 -24.07
N LEU A 122 -8.41 -18.35 -24.35
CA LEU A 122 -8.30 -17.17 -25.21
C LEU A 122 -8.65 -17.52 -26.66
N SER A 123 -8.95 -16.51 -27.48
CA SER A 123 -9.28 -16.69 -28.91
C SER A 123 -8.21 -17.40 -29.75
N ASP A 124 -6.96 -17.42 -29.31
CA ASP A 124 -5.85 -18.13 -29.95
C ASP A 124 -5.71 -19.59 -29.47
N GLY A 125 -6.63 -20.07 -28.63
CA GLY A 125 -6.63 -21.42 -28.05
C GLY A 125 -5.81 -21.56 -26.76
N THR A 126 -5.14 -20.49 -26.31
CA THR A 126 -4.35 -20.54 -25.08
C THR A 126 -5.24 -20.71 -23.85
N SER A 127 -5.02 -21.77 -23.07
CA SER A 127 -5.70 -21.97 -21.78
C SER A 127 -5.13 -21.01 -20.72
N VAL A 128 -6.01 -20.34 -19.99
CA VAL A 128 -5.66 -19.28 -19.03
C VAL A 128 -6.39 -19.41 -17.70
N ALA A 129 -5.77 -18.89 -16.65
CA ALA A 129 -6.39 -18.65 -15.36
C ALA A 129 -6.59 -17.15 -15.18
N VAL A 130 -7.84 -16.71 -15.07
CA VAL A 130 -8.23 -15.30 -14.92
C VAL A 130 -8.56 -15.03 -13.46
N LYS A 131 -7.64 -14.36 -12.75
CA LYS A 131 -7.82 -13.89 -11.38
C LYS A 131 -8.57 -12.56 -11.39
N ARG A 132 -9.81 -12.57 -10.94
CA ARG A 132 -10.65 -11.40 -10.71
C ARG A 132 -10.46 -10.93 -9.28
N ILE A 133 -9.88 -9.75 -9.11
CA ILE A 133 -9.67 -9.15 -7.79
C ILE A 133 -10.91 -8.34 -7.42
N ASN A 134 -11.46 -8.61 -6.23
CA ASN A 134 -12.67 -8.00 -5.72
C ASN A 134 -12.32 -6.88 -4.71
N GLY A 135 -13.07 -5.77 -4.72
CA GLY A 135 -12.86 -4.62 -3.83
C GLY A 135 -12.06 -3.47 -4.46
N GLU A 136 -12.54 -2.24 -4.25
CA GLU A 136 -12.02 -1.06 -4.98
C GLU A 136 -10.61 -0.65 -4.55
N GLU A 137 -10.31 -0.67 -3.24
CA GLU A 137 -9.07 -0.10 -2.69
C GLU A 137 -7.98 -1.17 -2.39
N HIS A 138 -8.32 -2.23 -1.65
CA HIS A 138 -7.38 -3.32 -1.33
C HIS A 138 -6.97 -4.10 -2.60
N GLY A 139 -7.92 -4.30 -3.50
CA GLY A 139 -7.68 -4.97 -4.77
C GLY A 139 -6.76 -4.19 -5.72
N GLU A 140 -6.72 -2.85 -5.62
CA GLU A 140 -5.78 -2.05 -6.41
C GLU A 140 -4.33 -2.23 -5.94
N LYS A 141 -4.10 -2.25 -4.63
CA LYS A 141 -2.77 -2.48 -4.07
C LYS A 141 -2.25 -3.87 -4.41
N GLU A 142 -3.06 -4.90 -4.22
CA GLU A 142 -2.71 -6.28 -4.59
C GLU A 142 -2.43 -6.38 -6.10
N PHE A 143 -3.30 -5.81 -6.93
CA PHE A 143 -3.11 -5.77 -8.38
C PHE A 143 -1.78 -5.09 -8.77
N ARG A 144 -1.49 -3.91 -8.23
CA ARG A 144 -0.25 -3.17 -8.53
C ARG A 144 0.98 -3.92 -8.03
N SER A 145 0.94 -4.49 -6.83
CA SER A 145 2.04 -5.29 -6.26
C SER A 145 2.34 -6.50 -7.13
N GLU A 146 1.29 -7.24 -7.48
CA GLU A 146 1.37 -8.47 -8.27
C GLU A 146 1.92 -8.17 -9.67
N VAL A 147 1.40 -7.14 -10.36
CA VAL A 147 1.96 -6.70 -11.65
C VAL A 147 3.42 -6.26 -11.51
N ALA A 148 3.76 -5.45 -10.50
CA ALA A 148 5.12 -4.95 -10.33
C ALA A 148 6.14 -6.07 -10.05
N ALA A 149 5.74 -7.09 -9.29
CA ALA A 149 6.60 -8.22 -8.95
C ALA A 149 6.80 -9.20 -10.11
N ILE A 150 5.72 -9.58 -10.81
CA ILE A 150 5.78 -10.68 -11.80
C ILE A 150 5.97 -10.21 -13.25
N ALA A 151 5.69 -8.94 -13.58
CA ALA A 151 5.73 -8.48 -14.98
C ALA A 151 7.10 -8.55 -15.65
N SER A 152 8.18 -8.57 -14.85
CA SER A 152 9.56 -8.69 -15.34
C SER A 152 10.31 -9.93 -14.83
N ALA A 153 9.65 -10.75 -14.00
CA ALA A 153 10.21 -11.99 -13.48
C ALA A 153 9.88 -13.15 -14.43
N GLN A 154 10.90 -13.86 -14.89
CA GLN A 154 10.76 -14.99 -15.81
C GLN A 154 11.64 -16.13 -15.33
N HIS A 155 11.00 -17.20 -14.87
CA HIS A 155 11.67 -18.39 -14.37
C HIS A 155 10.78 -19.60 -14.57
N VAL A 156 11.38 -20.77 -14.80
CA VAL A 156 10.64 -22.01 -15.13
C VAL A 156 9.74 -22.51 -14.00
N ASN A 157 10.03 -22.10 -12.76
CA ASN A 157 9.27 -22.43 -11.56
C ASN A 157 8.42 -21.26 -11.03
N LEU A 158 8.16 -20.24 -11.85
CA LEU A 158 7.27 -19.12 -11.52
C LEU A 158 6.11 -19.04 -12.51
N VAL A 159 4.91 -18.71 -12.03
CA VAL A 159 3.74 -18.57 -12.89
C VAL A 159 3.93 -17.38 -13.85
N ARG A 160 3.65 -17.58 -15.14
CA ARG A 160 3.76 -16.51 -16.13
C ARG A 160 2.49 -15.66 -16.18
N LEU A 161 2.65 -14.35 -15.93
CA LEU A 161 1.61 -13.36 -16.20
C LEU A 161 1.52 -13.06 -17.70
N LEU A 162 0.44 -13.49 -18.34
CA LEU A 162 0.17 -13.26 -19.75
C LEU A 162 -0.37 -11.85 -20.00
N GLY A 163 -1.11 -11.29 -19.04
CA GLY A 163 -1.70 -9.97 -19.19
C GLY A 163 -2.61 -9.54 -18.05
N TYR A 164 -3.27 -8.42 -18.27
CA TYR A 164 -4.15 -7.80 -17.29
C TYR A 164 -5.30 -7.05 -17.96
N CYS A 165 -6.39 -6.83 -17.22
CA CYS A 165 -7.49 -5.95 -17.62
C CYS A 165 -7.88 -5.05 -16.45
N VAL A 166 -8.05 -3.77 -16.72
CA VAL A 166 -8.53 -2.78 -15.73
C VAL A 166 -9.82 -2.19 -16.28
N VAL A 167 -10.93 -2.43 -15.58
CA VAL A 167 -12.22 -1.83 -15.88
C VAL A 167 -12.36 -0.52 -15.09
N PRO A 168 -12.59 0.63 -15.74
CA PRO A 168 -12.80 1.90 -15.03
C PRO A 168 -13.96 1.79 -14.04
N GLY A 169 -13.71 2.08 -12.76
CA GLY A 169 -14.71 1.95 -11.69
C GLY A 169 -15.23 0.52 -11.47
N GLY A 170 -14.46 -0.49 -11.89
CA GLY A 170 -14.86 -1.88 -11.86
C GLY A 170 -13.74 -2.83 -11.44
N PRO A 171 -13.96 -4.15 -11.56
CA PRO A 171 -12.99 -5.15 -11.14
C PRO A 171 -11.72 -5.12 -12.00
N ARG A 172 -10.63 -5.56 -11.38
CA ARG A 172 -9.33 -5.74 -12.03
C ARG A 172 -9.08 -7.22 -12.26
N TYR A 173 -8.45 -7.54 -13.37
CA TYR A 173 -8.18 -8.91 -13.77
C TYR A 173 -6.70 -9.11 -14.07
N LEU A 174 -6.16 -10.23 -13.62
CA LEU A 174 -4.85 -10.74 -14.00
C LEU A 174 -5.04 -12.05 -14.77
N VAL A 175 -4.32 -12.21 -15.86
CA VAL A 175 -4.44 -13.35 -16.76
C VAL A 175 -3.13 -14.12 -16.70
N TYR A 176 -3.17 -15.30 -16.13
CA TYR A 176 -2.06 -16.23 -16.01
C TYR A 176 -2.20 -17.37 -17.01
N GLU A 177 -1.10 -18.05 -17.29
CA GLU A 177 -1.18 -19.38 -17.91
C GLU A 177 -1.94 -20.34 -16.99
N PHE A 178 -2.74 -21.23 -17.58
CA PHE A 178 -3.45 -22.25 -16.82
C PHE A 178 -2.51 -23.43 -16.51
N ILE A 179 -2.45 -23.81 -15.23
CA ILE A 179 -1.64 -24.91 -14.73
C ILE A 179 -2.54 -26.11 -14.40
N GLN A 180 -2.27 -27.27 -14.98
CA GLN A 180 -3.23 -28.37 -15.11
C GLN A 180 -3.51 -29.13 -13.81
N ASN A 181 -2.48 -29.45 -13.02
CA ASN A 181 -2.63 -30.29 -11.82
C ASN A 181 -2.99 -29.48 -10.56
N GLY A 182 -3.34 -28.19 -10.72
CA GLY A 182 -3.79 -27.34 -9.62
C GLY A 182 -2.74 -27.12 -8.54
N SER A 183 -3.19 -26.81 -7.33
CA SER A 183 -2.35 -26.49 -6.17
C SER A 183 -1.84 -27.73 -5.42
N LEU A 184 -0.65 -27.62 -4.84
CA LEU A 184 0.07 -28.68 -4.13
C LEU A 184 -0.70 -29.23 -2.92
N ASP A 185 -1.51 -28.39 -2.27
CA ASP A 185 -2.29 -28.79 -1.09
C ASP A 185 -3.25 -29.95 -1.38
N HIS A 186 -3.84 -30.01 -2.58
CA HIS A 186 -4.69 -31.13 -3.02
C HIS A 186 -3.94 -32.46 -3.14
N TRP A 187 -2.61 -32.42 -3.22
CA TRP A 187 -1.78 -33.59 -3.44
C TRP A 187 -1.05 -34.10 -2.19
N ILE A 188 -0.84 -33.22 -1.22
CA ILE A 188 -0.07 -33.52 -0.01
C ILE A 188 -0.93 -33.62 1.23
N PHE A 189 -2.19 -33.18 1.23
CA PHE A 189 -3.08 -33.34 2.37
C PHE A 189 -4.20 -34.35 2.10
N PRO A 190 -4.72 -35.04 3.11
CA PRO A 190 -5.87 -35.93 2.94
C PRO A 190 -7.14 -35.13 2.65
N THR A 191 -7.84 -35.43 1.55
CA THR A 191 -9.12 -34.77 1.20
C THR A 191 -10.30 -35.53 1.82
N SER A 192 -11.11 -34.87 2.65
CA SER A 192 -12.26 -35.49 3.36
C SER A 192 -13.55 -35.65 2.55
N ARG A 193 -13.59 -35.22 1.29
CA ARG A 193 -14.80 -35.26 0.44
C ARG A 193 -14.44 -35.65 -0.99
N ARG A 194 -14.53 -36.94 -1.30
CA ARG A 194 -14.56 -37.41 -2.69
C ARG A 194 -16.01 -37.46 -3.14
N SER A 195 -16.45 -36.45 -3.88
CA SER A 195 -17.59 -36.62 -4.78
C SER A 195 -17.05 -37.27 -6.06
N GLU A 196 -17.68 -38.35 -6.51
CA GLU A 196 -17.37 -39.01 -7.77
C GLU A 196 -17.51 -38.00 -8.93
N GLY A 197 -16.39 -37.62 -9.55
CA GLY A 197 -16.38 -36.81 -10.77
C GLY A 197 -15.31 -35.73 -10.88
N ASP A 198 -14.58 -35.40 -9.80
CA ASP A 198 -13.60 -34.31 -9.83
C ASP A 198 -12.18 -34.79 -10.12
N TYR A 199 -11.54 -34.21 -11.14
CA TYR A 199 -10.25 -34.64 -11.66
C TYR A 199 -9.09 -34.26 -10.72
N SER A 200 -8.17 -35.21 -10.49
CA SER A 200 -6.75 -35.02 -10.14
C SER A 200 -6.31 -34.77 -8.67
N GLY A 201 -7.01 -35.26 -7.65
CA GLY A 201 -6.48 -35.29 -6.27
C GLY A 201 -5.85 -36.64 -5.88
N GLY A 202 -4.52 -36.77 -6.00
CA GLY A 202 -3.76 -37.98 -5.63
C GLY A 202 -2.82 -37.79 -4.43
N CYS A 203 -2.01 -38.81 -4.09
CA CYS A 203 -0.88 -38.66 -3.15
C CYS A 203 0.40 -38.57 -3.98
N LEU A 204 1.15 -37.46 -3.91
CA LEU A 204 2.43 -37.34 -4.59
C LEU A 204 3.46 -38.31 -4.01
N SER A 205 4.14 -39.07 -4.87
CA SER A 205 5.27 -39.92 -4.49
C SER A 205 6.40 -39.11 -3.86
N TRP A 206 7.24 -39.78 -3.05
CA TRP A 206 8.36 -39.16 -2.36
C TRP A 206 9.30 -38.38 -3.32
N ASP A 207 9.71 -39.00 -4.43
CA ASP A 207 10.59 -38.35 -5.43
C ASP A 207 10.01 -37.04 -5.97
N LEU A 208 8.69 -36.98 -6.17
CA LEU A 208 8.03 -35.77 -6.65
C LEU A 208 7.97 -34.70 -5.56
N ARG A 209 7.72 -35.08 -4.30
CA ARG A 209 7.77 -34.14 -3.17
C ARG A 209 9.17 -33.53 -3.01
N TYR A 210 10.21 -34.35 -3.13
CA TYR A 210 11.59 -33.87 -3.08
C TYR A 210 11.93 -32.92 -4.24
N ARG A 211 11.45 -33.24 -5.45
CA ARG A 211 11.59 -32.36 -6.62
C ARG A 211 10.85 -31.03 -6.43
N VAL A 212 9.62 -31.07 -5.92
CA VAL A 212 8.82 -29.87 -5.61
C VAL A 212 9.56 -28.98 -4.62
N ALA A 213 10.17 -29.54 -3.58
CA ALA A 213 11.01 -28.77 -2.66
C ALA A 213 12.13 -28.02 -3.39
N ILE A 214 12.89 -28.71 -4.24
CA ILE A 214 13.99 -28.09 -5.02
C ILE A 214 13.47 -27.01 -5.98
N ASP A 215 12.36 -27.28 -6.69
CA ASP A 215 11.77 -26.36 -7.65
C ASP A 215 11.31 -25.04 -6.99
N VAL A 216 10.63 -25.14 -5.83
CA VAL A 216 10.21 -23.98 -5.04
C VAL A 216 11.44 -23.22 -4.50
N ALA A 217 12.48 -23.95 -4.06
CA ALA A 217 13.71 -23.31 -3.59
C ALA A 217 14.41 -22.50 -4.70
N LYS A 218 14.45 -23.03 -5.93
CA LYS A 218 14.99 -22.34 -7.11
C LYS A 218 14.19 -21.09 -7.46
N ALA A 219 12.86 -21.19 -7.46
CA ALA A 219 11.96 -20.05 -7.65
C ALA A 219 12.25 -18.92 -6.65
N LEU A 220 12.29 -19.23 -5.36
CA LEU A 220 12.54 -18.23 -4.33
C LEU A 220 13.97 -17.67 -4.38
N SER A 221 14.98 -18.51 -4.69
CA SER A 221 16.35 -18.05 -4.92
C SER A 221 16.41 -17.04 -6.05
N TYR A 222 15.74 -17.30 -7.17
CA TYR A 222 15.66 -16.37 -8.29
C TYR A 222 15.02 -15.03 -7.88
N LEU A 223 13.88 -15.06 -7.18
CA LEU A 223 13.20 -13.87 -6.68
C LEU A 223 14.08 -13.03 -5.73
N HIS A 224 14.86 -13.70 -4.87
CA HIS A 224 15.69 -13.03 -3.87
C HIS A 224 17.04 -12.53 -4.42
N ASN A 225 17.63 -13.25 -5.38
CA ASN A 225 19.02 -13.09 -5.78
C ASN A 225 19.22 -12.68 -7.24
N ASP A 226 18.34 -13.06 -8.15
CA ASP A 226 18.58 -12.88 -9.59
C ASP A 226 17.67 -11.80 -10.22
N CYS A 227 16.55 -11.48 -9.59
CA CYS A 227 15.70 -10.35 -10.00
C CYS A 227 16.42 -8.99 -9.81
N ARG A 228 16.18 -8.02 -10.70
CA ARG A 228 16.79 -6.68 -10.63
C ARG A 228 16.54 -6.00 -9.28
N SER A 229 15.29 -6.01 -8.84
CA SER A 229 14.90 -5.69 -7.46
C SER A 229 14.62 -6.99 -6.74
N ARG A 230 14.96 -7.08 -5.45
CA ARG A 230 14.65 -8.25 -4.65
C ARG A 230 13.12 -8.35 -4.50
N VAL A 231 12.54 -9.49 -4.85
CA VAL A 231 11.10 -9.72 -4.72
C VAL A 231 10.85 -10.58 -3.51
N LEU A 232 10.12 -10.05 -2.52
CA LEU A 232 9.63 -10.82 -1.37
C LEU A 232 8.25 -11.38 -1.73
N HIS A 233 8.07 -12.70 -1.64
CA HIS A 233 6.80 -13.36 -1.99
C HIS A 233 5.73 -13.14 -0.91
N LEU A 234 6.11 -13.31 0.35
CA LEU A 234 5.34 -13.05 1.58
C LEU A 234 4.10 -13.93 1.82
N ASP A 235 3.73 -14.80 0.87
CA ASP A 235 2.66 -15.80 1.05
C ASP A 235 3.04 -17.19 0.49
N VAL A 236 4.23 -17.69 0.82
CA VAL A 236 4.68 -19.03 0.40
C VAL A 236 3.93 -20.09 1.22
N LYS A 237 3.11 -20.90 0.55
CA LYS A 237 2.29 -21.97 1.14
C LYS A 237 1.86 -22.98 0.06
N PRO A 238 1.41 -24.21 0.42
CA PRO A 238 1.02 -25.22 -0.56
C PRO A 238 -0.11 -24.79 -1.51
N GLU A 239 -1.03 -23.94 -1.06
CA GLU A 239 -2.12 -23.42 -1.89
C GLU A 239 -1.63 -22.51 -3.03
N ASN A 240 -0.45 -21.88 -2.86
CA ASN A 240 0.16 -20.96 -3.82
C ASN A 240 1.27 -21.63 -4.67
N ILE A 241 1.47 -22.94 -4.50
CA ILE A 241 2.42 -23.73 -5.30
C ILE A 241 1.59 -24.62 -6.23
N LEU A 242 1.64 -24.34 -7.53
CA LEU A 242 0.91 -25.10 -8.55
C LEU A 242 1.78 -26.19 -9.16
N LEU A 243 1.16 -27.23 -9.71
CA LEU A 243 1.86 -28.33 -10.38
C LEU A 243 1.51 -28.36 -11.87
N ASP A 244 2.51 -28.29 -12.72
CA ASP A 244 2.32 -28.47 -14.16
C ASP A 244 2.02 -29.93 -14.52
N GLU A 245 1.75 -30.19 -15.80
CA GLU A 245 1.50 -31.54 -16.34
C GLU A 245 2.59 -32.57 -16.02
N ASN A 246 3.83 -32.13 -15.77
CA ASN A 246 4.99 -32.96 -15.42
C ASN A 246 5.28 -32.96 -13.91
N TYR A 247 4.36 -32.45 -13.08
CA TYR A 247 4.50 -32.29 -11.64
C TYR A 247 5.68 -31.40 -11.22
N ARG A 248 6.11 -30.47 -12.08
CA ARG A 248 7.06 -29.42 -11.67
C ARG A 248 6.33 -28.36 -10.87
N ALA A 249 6.99 -27.84 -9.84
CA ALA A 249 6.40 -26.82 -9.00
C ALA A 249 6.51 -25.44 -9.63
N ILE A 250 5.39 -24.71 -9.64
CA ILE A 250 5.24 -23.36 -10.16
C ILE A 250 4.73 -22.47 -9.02
N VAL A 251 5.55 -21.55 -8.52
CA VAL A 251 5.15 -20.59 -7.47
C VAL A 251 4.24 -19.52 -8.08
N SER A 252 3.13 -19.24 -7.39
CA SER A 252 2.06 -18.35 -7.83
C SER A 252 1.56 -17.43 -6.71
N ASP A 253 0.66 -16.52 -7.06
CA ASP A 253 0.03 -15.53 -6.18
C ASP A 253 1.00 -14.52 -5.53
N PHE A 254 1.27 -13.45 -6.29
CA PHE A 254 2.12 -12.34 -5.85
C PHE A 254 1.32 -11.17 -5.28
N GLY A 255 0.06 -11.39 -4.85
CA GLY A 255 -0.81 -10.33 -4.33
C GLY A 255 -0.26 -9.60 -3.10
N LEU A 256 0.48 -10.31 -2.24
CA LEU A 256 1.14 -9.76 -1.06
C LEU A 256 2.62 -9.40 -1.28
N SER A 257 3.14 -9.66 -2.48
CA SER A 257 4.56 -9.52 -2.76
C SER A 257 5.05 -8.07 -2.61
N LYS A 258 6.35 -7.91 -2.35
CA LYS A 258 6.99 -6.59 -2.26
C LYS A 258 8.31 -6.53 -2.99
N LEU A 259 8.54 -5.42 -3.69
CA LEU A 259 9.85 -5.07 -4.23
C LEU A 259 10.67 -4.39 -3.13
N MET A 260 11.88 -4.90 -2.91
CA MET A 260 12.86 -4.36 -1.98
C MET A 260 14.14 -4.01 -2.75
N SER A 261 14.71 -2.85 -2.47
CA SER A 261 15.99 -2.47 -3.06
C SER A 261 17.13 -3.30 -2.46
N ARG A 262 18.23 -3.47 -3.20
CA ARG A 262 19.33 -4.37 -2.81
C ARG A 262 20.10 -3.91 -1.57
N ASP A 263 20.09 -2.61 -1.32
CA ASP A 263 20.69 -1.92 -0.17
C ASP A 263 19.81 -1.96 1.09
N GLN A 264 18.54 -2.34 0.97
CA GLN A 264 17.63 -2.44 2.10
C GLN A 264 17.75 -3.82 2.79
N SER A 265 17.90 -3.80 4.12
CA SER A 265 17.96 -5.02 4.92
C SER A 265 16.58 -5.54 5.31
N ARG A 266 15.59 -4.65 5.46
CA ARG A 266 14.19 -4.95 5.83
C ARG A 266 13.26 -3.88 5.28
N CYS A 267 12.00 -4.22 5.06
CA CYS A 267 10.94 -3.25 4.78
C CYS A 267 9.78 -3.37 5.77
N ILE A 268 9.19 -2.24 6.18
CA ILE A 268 8.04 -2.26 7.09
C ILE A 268 6.77 -2.46 6.25
N THR A 269 5.92 -3.39 6.69
CA THR A 269 4.64 -3.65 6.04
C THR A 269 3.60 -4.08 7.08
N THR A 270 2.34 -3.76 6.81
CA THR A 270 1.20 -4.32 7.56
C THR A 270 1.30 -5.85 7.59
N ILE A 271 1.09 -6.47 8.75
CA ILE A 271 1.06 -7.92 8.90
C ILE A 271 -0.11 -8.45 8.06
N ARG A 272 0.22 -9.15 6.97
CA ARG A 272 -0.73 -9.79 6.05
C ARG A 272 -0.10 -11.09 5.58
N GLY A 273 -0.81 -12.20 5.71
CA GLY A 273 -0.32 -13.51 5.28
C GLY A 273 -1.03 -14.63 6.04
N THR A 274 -0.71 -15.87 5.70
CA THR A 274 -1.43 -17.04 6.20
C THR A 274 -0.92 -17.47 7.59
N ARG A 275 -1.81 -17.54 8.58
CA ARG A 275 -1.46 -18.02 9.95
C ARG A 275 -0.82 -19.41 9.85
N GLY A 276 0.29 -19.61 10.57
CA GLY A 276 1.09 -20.84 10.51
C GLY A 276 2.29 -20.78 9.56
N TYR A 277 2.35 -19.80 8.65
CA TYR A 277 3.51 -19.58 7.76
C TYR A 277 4.24 -18.27 8.03
N LEU A 278 3.68 -17.40 8.87
CA LEU A 278 4.26 -16.10 9.23
C LEU A 278 5.49 -16.27 10.13
N ALA A 279 6.59 -15.61 9.74
CA ALA A 279 7.82 -15.60 10.50
C ALA A 279 7.67 -14.83 11.84
N PRO A 280 8.34 -15.24 12.92
CA PRO A 280 8.23 -14.59 14.23
C PRO A 280 8.53 -13.08 14.20
N GLU A 281 9.57 -12.65 13.50
CA GLU A 281 9.95 -11.24 13.41
C GLU A 281 8.90 -10.38 12.68
N TRP A 282 8.11 -10.99 11.79
CA TRP A 282 7.02 -10.31 11.11
C TRP A 282 5.82 -10.13 12.05
N ILE A 283 5.47 -11.18 12.82
CA ILE A 283 4.41 -11.12 13.85
C ILE A 283 4.76 -10.09 14.93
N LEU A 284 6.05 -9.96 15.26
CA LEU A 284 6.58 -8.98 16.23
C LEU A 284 6.82 -7.58 15.63
N GLU A 285 6.31 -7.32 14.42
CA GLU A 285 6.38 -6.01 13.73
C GLU A 285 7.81 -5.47 13.51
N GLN A 286 8.82 -6.33 13.43
CA GLN A 286 10.23 -5.93 13.27
C GLN A 286 10.66 -5.70 11.80
N GLY A 287 9.69 -5.63 10.88
CA GLY A 287 9.88 -5.54 9.43
C GLY A 287 10.04 -6.90 8.74
N VAL A 288 9.75 -6.96 7.44
CA VAL A 288 9.90 -8.15 6.59
C VAL A 288 11.18 -8.11 5.78
N SER A 289 11.71 -9.28 5.45
CA SER A 289 12.88 -9.49 4.59
C SER A 289 12.74 -10.81 3.83
N GLU A 290 13.71 -11.18 3.01
CA GLU A 290 13.74 -12.49 2.34
C GLU A 290 13.73 -13.65 3.35
N LYS A 291 14.17 -13.40 4.59
CA LYS A 291 14.14 -14.39 5.66
C LYS A 291 12.72 -14.80 6.05
N CYS A 292 11.71 -13.97 5.78
CA CYS A 292 10.32 -14.32 6.02
C CYS A 292 9.86 -15.41 5.03
N ASP A 293 10.20 -15.28 3.75
CA ASP A 293 9.91 -16.31 2.73
C ASP A 293 10.64 -17.63 3.05
N ILE A 294 11.88 -17.55 3.52
CA ILE A 294 12.67 -18.72 3.94
C ILE A 294 11.97 -19.44 5.10
N TYR A 295 11.42 -18.70 6.08
CA TYR A 295 10.65 -19.29 7.17
C TYR A 295 9.41 -20.02 6.65
N SER A 296 8.60 -19.34 5.83
CA SER A 296 7.40 -19.93 5.23
C SER A 296 7.72 -21.16 4.38
N TYR A 297 8.83 -21.15 3.64
CA TYR A 297 9.33 -22.30 2.88
C TYR A 297 9.70 -23.48 3.79
N GLY A 298 10.38 -23.23 4.92
CA GLY A 298 10.68 -24.27 5.91
C GLY A 298 9.41 -24.93 6.45
N MET A 299 8.34 -24.16 6.65
CA MET A 299 7.03 -24.70 7.02
C MET A 299 6.47 -25.62 5.92
N VAL A 300 6.55 -25.22 4.64
CA VAL A 300 6.13 -26.06 3.50
C VAL A 300 6.91 -27.38 3.44
N LEU A 301 8.23 -27.38 3.72
CA LEU A 301 9.04 -28.60 3.75
C LEU A 301 8.55 -29.62 4.78
N LEU A 302 8.15 -29.16 5.97
CA LEU A 302 7.59 -30.04 6.99
C LEU A 302 6.27 -30.65 6.51
N GLU A 303 5.41 -29.88 5.86
CA GLU A 303 4.14 -30.37 5.31
C GLU A 303 4.33 -31.34 4.14
N LEU A 304 5.31 -31.10 3.27
CA LEU A 304 5.73 -32.05 2.24
C LEU A 304 6.14 -33.40 2.86
N THR A 305 6.86 -33.36 3.99
CA THR A 305 7.31 -34.58 4.67
C THR A 305 6.14 -35.34 5.31
N GLY A 306 5.32 -34.65 6.10
CA GLY A 306 4.31 -35.31 6.93
C GLY A 306 2.92 -35.42 6.32
N GLY A 307 2.67 -34.76 5.19
CA GLY A 307 1.37 -34.76 4.52
C GLY A 307 0.21 -34.25 5.38
N ARG A 308 0.50 -33.35 6.33
CA ARG A 308 -0.46 -32.80 7.30
C ARG A 308 -0.13 -31.35 7.60
N ARG A 309 -1.16 -30.53 7.88
CA ARG A 309 -0.98 -29.09 8.15
C ARG A 309 -0.12 -28.87 9.40
N ASN A 310 0.73 -27.84 9.35
CA ASN A 310 1.60 -27.50 10.47
C ASN A 310 0.87 -27.04 11.74
N VAL A 311 -0.30 -26.45 11.57
CA VAL A 311 -1.18 -25.97 12.64
C VAL A 311 -2.55 -26.62 12.45
N SER A 312 -2.98 -27.42 13.42
CA SER A 312 -4.30 -28.06 13.42
C SER A 312 -4.95 -27.98 14.79
N LEU A 313 -6.28 -27.91 14.81
CA LEU A 313 -7.08 -27.94 16.03
C LEU A 313 -7.47 -29.39 16.33
N ILE A 314 -7.16 -29.90 17.52
CA ILE A 314 -7.66 -31.21 17.96
C ILE A 314 -8.91 -30.99 18.81
N GLU A 315 -10.07 -31.40 18.29
CA GLU A 315 -11.32 -31.48 19.04
C GLU A 315 -11.32 -32.74 19.93
N HIS A 316 -11.36 -32.56 21.25
CA HIS A 316 -11.48 -33.66 22.21
C HIS A 316 -12.94 -33.80 22.68
N GLY A 317 -13.76 -34.56 21.94
CA GLY A 317 -15.11 -34.93 22.37
C GLY A 317 -16.05 -33.75 22.65
N ASN A 318 -17.24 -34.03 23.19
CA ASN A 318 -18.36 -33.07 23.38
C ASN A 318 -18.09 -31.87 24.30
N ASP A 319 -16.87 -31.68 24.79
CA ASP A 319 -16.49 -30.61 25.72
C ASP A 319 -15.68 -29.54 24.97
N LYS A 320 -16.39 -28.52 24.43
CA LYS A 320 -15.82 -27.40 23.65
C LYS A 320 -14.78 -26.56 24.42
N SER A 321 -14.58 -26.82 25.71
CA SER A 321 -13.65 -26.11 26.59
C SER A 321 -12.19 -26.58 26.50
N LYS A 322 -11.88 -27.64 25.72
CA LYS A 322 -10.53 -28.24 25.65
C LYS A 322 -9.99 -28.45 24.24
N ASN A 323 -10.29 -27.54 23.31
CA ASN A 323 -9.62 -27.56 22.00
C ASN A 323 -8.13 -27.33 22.24
N LYS A 324 -7.23 -28.20 21.76
CA LYS A 324 -5.77 -27.99 21.88
C LYS A 324 -5.17 -27.85 20.49
N TRP A 325 -4.42 -26.77 20.26
CA TRP A 325 -3.66 -26.61 19.03
C TRP A 325 -2.50 -27.61 19.00
N GLN A 326 -2.38 -28.34 17.90
CA GLN A 326 -1.23 -29.17 17.59
C GLN A 326 -0.31 -28.39 16.65
N TYR A 327 0.97 -28.33 17.03
CA TYR A 327 2.02 -27.72 16.22
C TYR A 327 2.95 -28.80 15.72
N PHE A 328 2.84 -29.13 14.43
CA PHE A 328 3.58 -30.24 13.83
C PHE A 328 5.11 -30.09 13.94
N PRO A 329 5.72 -28.90 13.72
CA PRO A 329 7.18 -28.76 13.84
C PRO A 329 7.73 -29.20 15.20
N LYS A 330 6.97 -29.02 16.29
CA LYS A 330 7.36 -29.50 17.62
C LYS A 330 7.45 -31.02 17.67
N ILE A 331 6.47 -31.71 17.09
CA ILE A 331 6.43 -33.19 17.03
C ILE A 331 7.59 -33.71 16.18
N VAL A 332 7.89 -33.04 15.07
CA VAL A 332 9.02 -33.36 14.20
C VAL A 332 10.34 -33.25 14.99
N ASN A 333 10.52 -32.17 15.75
CA ASN A 333 11.72 -31.96 16.56
C ASN A 333 11.89 -33.05 17.64
N GLU A 334 10.81 -33.41 18.34
CA GLU A 334 10.81 -34.49 19.34
C GLU A 334 11.19 -35.83 18.69
N LYS A 335 10.59 -36.16 17.54
CA LYS A 335 10.87 -37.41 16.82
C LYS A 335 12.29 -37.48 16.25
N MET A 336 12.84 -36.35 15.82
CA MET A 336 14.24 -36.25 15.44
C MET A 336 15.17 -36.58 16.62
N LYS A 337 14.93 -36.00 17.80
CA LYS A 337 15.72 -36.26 19.01
C LYS A 337 15.61 -37.72 19.47
N GLU A 338 14.47 -38.36 19.26
CA GLU A 338 14.27 -39.78 19.52
C GLU A 338 14.91 -40.71 18.47
N GLY A 339 15.45 -40.17 17.37
CA GLY A 339 15.96 -40.96 16.25
C GLY A 339 14.87 -41.65 15.42
N LYS A 340 13.62 -41.22 15.56
CA LYS A 340 12.42 -41.84 14.96
C LYS A 340 11.85 -41.01 13.81
N LEU A 341 12.73 -40.51 12.94
CA LEU A 341 12.35 -39.62 11.86
C LEU A 341 11.36 -40.26 10.86
N MET A 342 11.45 -41.56 10.60
CA MET A 342 10.54 -42.18 9.64
C MET A 342 9.08 -42.22 10.13
N GLU A 343 8.82 -42.05 11.42
CA GLU A 343 7.46 -41.98 11.98
C GLU A 343 6.72 -40.67 11.61
N ILE A 344 7.44 -39.63 11.18
CA ILE A 344 6.81 -38.35 10.79
C ILE A 344 6.42 -38.30 9.31
N VAL A 345 6.92 -39.24 8.50
CA VAL A 345 6.65 -39.28 7.07
C VAL A 345 5.19 -39.62 6.85
N ASP A 346 4.57 -38.99 5.84
CA ASP A 346 3.19 -39.24 5.45
C ASP A 346 2.95 -40.75 5.25
N GLN A 347 2.07 -41.32 6.08
CA GLN A 347 1.77 -42.76 6.07
C GLN A 347 1.21 -43.24 4.72
N ARG A 348 0.66 -42.34 3.90
CA ARG A 348 0.22 -42.69 2.54
C ARG A 348 1.39 -43.01 1.61
N LEU A 349 2.62 -42.66 1.98
CA LEU A 349 3.84 -42.98 1.24
C LEU A 349 4.48 -44.29 1.68
N THR A 350 4.27 -44.72 2.93
CA THR A 350 4.95 -45.89 3.48
C THR A 350 4.51 -47.20 2.82
N ASP A 351 3.28 -47.24 2.29
CA ASP A 351 2.72 -48.43 1.65
C ASP A 351 3.29 -48.70 0.25
N GLY A 352 3.88 -47.69 -0.40
CA GLY A 352 4.37 -47.76 -1.78
C GLY A 352 5.85 -48.13 -1.96
N GLY A 353 6.65 -48.12 -0.88
CA GLY A 353 8.11 -48.22 -0.94
C GLY A 353 8.78 -47.02 -1.62
N GLY A 354 10.12 -46.98 -1.65
CA GLY A 354 10.88 -45.98 -2.41
C GLY A 354 11.13 -44.62 -1.71
N ILE A 355 10.94 -44.54 -0.39
CA ILE A 355 11.31 -43.35 0.38
C ILE A 355 12.81 -43.41 0.68
N ASP A 356 13.54 -42.38 0.25
CA ASP A 356 14.97 -42.23 0.57
C ASP A 356 15.12 -41.55 1.94
N GLU A 357 15.47 -42.33 2.97
CA GLU A 357 15.65 -41.83 4.34
C GLU A 357 16.70 -40.71 4.44
N THR A 358 17.71 -40.73 3.58
CA THR A 358 18.76 -39.69 3.55
C THR A 358 18.20 -38.37 3.04
N GLN A 359 17.31 -38.43 2.05
CA GLN A 359 16.58 -37.25 1.57
C GLN A 359 15.58 -36.74 2.61
N VAL A 360 14.86 -37.65 3.31
CA VAL A 360 13.95 -37.26 4.40
C VAL A 360 14.70 -36.49 5.47
N ARG A 361 15.82 -37.05 5.96
CA ARG A 361 16.68 -36.38 6.94
C ARG A 361 17.12 -35.01 6.45
N ARG A 362 17.68 -34.95 5.24
CA ARG A 362 18.16 -33.69 4.66
C ARG A 362 17.06 -32.64 4.55
N LEU A 363 15.88 -33.02 4.08
CA LEU A 363 14.76 -32.10 3.87
C LEU A 363 14.26 -31.55 5.21
N VAL A 364 14.22 -32.38 6.25
CA VAL A 364 13.82 -31.97 7.59
C VAL A 364 14.90 -31.09 8.24
N ASP A 365 16.19 -31.43 8.15
CA ASP A 365 17.28 -30.60 8.67
C ASP A 365 17.27 -29.21 8.03
N VAL A 366 17.10 -29.15 6.71
CA VAL A 366 16.95 -27.88 5.97
C VAL A 366 15.71 -27.12 6.43
N ALA A 367 14.58 -27.80 6.68
CA ALA A 367 13.39 -27.17 7.22
C ALA A 367 13.67 -26.50 8.58
N PHE A 368 14.38 -27.18 9.48
CA PHE A 368 14.77 -26.62 10.78
C PHE A 368 15.77 -25.47 10.69
N TRP A 369 16.70 -25.48 9.74
CA TRP A 369 17.52 -24.31 9.42
C TRP A 369 16.67 -23.12 8.95
N CYS A 370 15.62 -23.38 8.18
CA CYS A 370 14.73 -22.36 7.66
C CYS A 370 13.77 -21.76 8.71
N ILE A 371 13.30 -22.56 9.68
CA ILE A 371 12.30 -22.10 10.68
C ILE A 371 12.91 -21.55 11.98
N GLN A 372 14.21 -21.23 12.00
CA GLN A 372 14.86 -20.63 13.17
C GLN A 372 14.18 -19.30 13.57
N GLU A 373 14.03 -19.04 14.87
CA GLU A 373 13.43 -17.80 15.35
C GLU A 373 14.23 -16.57 14.94
N ARG A 374 15.57 -16.70 14.98
CA ARG A 374 16.47 -15.62 14.60
C ARG A 374 16.66 -15.65 13.08
N ALA A 375 16.07 -14.68 12.39
CA ALA A 375 16.15 -14.52 10.94
C ALA A 375 17.59 -14.59 10.37
N ARG A 376 18.60 -14.14 11.14
CA ARG A 376 20.01 -14.19 10.72
C ARG A 376 20.60 -15.61 10.62
N LEU A 377 20.08 -16.56 11.40
CA LEU A 377 20.53 -17.96 11.37
C LEU A 377 19.97 -18.73 10.18
N ARG A 378 18.87 -18.24 9.59
CA ARG A 378 18.27 -18.87 8.41
C ARG A 378 19.20 -18.73 7.20
N PRO A 379 19.44 -19.81 6.44
CA PRO A 379 20.27 -19.78 5.24
C PRO A 379 19.63 -18.92 4.14
N SER A 380 20.41 -18.50 3.14
CA SER A 380 19.85 -17.92 1.92
C SER A 380 19.18 -19.00 1.07
N MET A 381 18.20 -18.64 0.22
CA MET A 381 17.57 -19.63 -0.66
C MET A 381 18.55 -20.28 -1.65
N ALA A 382 19.60 -19.56 -2.08
CA ALA A 382 20.68 -20.15 -2.89
C ALA A 382 21.39 -21.28 -2.13
N ARG A 383 21.70 -21.06 -0.84
CA ARG A 383 22.30 -22.09 0.01
C ARG A 383 21.35 -23.26 0.24
N VAL A 384 20.05 -22.99 0.42
CA VAL A 384 19.01 -24.03 0.55
C VAL A 384 18.95 -24.91 -0.70
N VAL A 385 19.06 -24.35 -1.90
CA VAL A 385 19.13 -25.13 -3.15
C VAL A 385 20.35 -26.05 -3.15
N GLU A 386 21.53 -25.54 -2.82
CA GLU A 386 22.76 -26.35 -2.74
C GLU A 386 22.62 -27.51 -1.73
N MET A 387 22.03 -27.21 -0.57
CA MET A 387 21.78 -28.19 0.48
C MET A 387 20.86 -29.29 -0.04
N LEU A 388 19.70 -28.96 -0.59
CA LEU A 388 18.73 -29.95 -1.07
C LEU A 388 19.28 -30.78 -2.24
N GLU A 389 20.01 -30.18 -3.17
CA GLU A 389 20.65 -30.93 -4.27
C GLU A 389 21.84 -31.78 -3.82
N GLY A 390 22.22 -31.72 -2.53
CA GLY A 390 23.31 -32.51 -1.97
C GLY A 390 24.70 -32.05 -2.40
N ARG A 391 24.81 -30.82 -2.92
CA ARG A 391 26.10 -30.23 -3.32
C ARG A 391 26.96 -29.86 -2.11
N VAL A 392 26.32 -29.67 -0.96
CA VAL A 392 26.93 -29.23 0.29
C VAL A 392 26.35 -30.04 1.45
N ALA A 393 27.20 -30.37 2.42
CA ALA A 393 26.75 -31.04 3.63
C ALA A 393 25.79 -30.14 4.42
N VAL A 394 24.80 -30.76 5.05
CA VAL A 394 23.86 -30.11 5.95
C VAL A 394 24.27 -30.49 7.37
N ASP A 395 24.75 -29.52 8.13
CA ASP A 395 25.07 -29.70 9.54
C ASP A 395 23.78 -29.75 10.37
N ASP A 396 23.87 -30.31 11.58
CA ASP A 396 22.74 -30.37 12.50
C ASP A 396 22.20 -28.96 12.79
N PRO A 397 20.88 -28.74 12.64
CA PRO A 397 20.29 -27.43 12.85
C PRO A 397 20.35 -27.02 14.33
N PRO A 398 20.47 -25.72 14.64
CA PRO A 398 20.40 -25.24 16.02
C PRO A 398 19.04 -25.56 16.65
N ASP A 399 19.04 -25.79 17.96
CA ASP A 399 17.82 -25.99 18.74
C ASP A 399 16.90 -24.76 18.62
N THR A 400 15.66 -25.00 18.18
CA THR A 400 14.61 -23.99 18.09
C THR A 400 13.72 -24.02 19.34
N GLN A 401 13.38 -22.84 19.86
CA GLN A 401 12.53 -22.69 21.04
C GLN A 401 11.03 -22.89 20.74
N MET A 402 10.66 -22.93 19.46
CA MET A 402 9.30 -23.08 18.96
C MET A 402 8.33 -22.05 19.53
N VAL A 403 8.77 -20.80 19.56
CA VAL A 403 8.08 -19.66 20.20
C VAL A 403 6.66 -19.43 19.69
N ILE A 404 6.38 -19.82 18.44
CA ILE A 404 5.04 -19.72 17.85
C ILE A 404 4.00 -20.57 18.59
N VAL A 405 4.41 -21.66 19.26
CA VAL A 405 3.51 -22.49 20.09
C VAL A 405 2.87 -21.65 21.19
N ASP A 406 3.67 -20.80 21.86
CA ASP A 406 3.19 -19.94 22.94
C ASP A 406 2.20 -18.89 22.41
N TRP A 407 2.39 -18.39 21.19
CA TRP A 407 1.45 -17.48 20.53
C TRP A 407 0.13 -18.16 20.15
N LEU A 408 0.19 -19.38 19.60
CA LEU A 408 -1.00 -20.17 19.25
C LEU A 408 -1.84 -20.54 20.47
N SER A 409 -1.23 -20.64 21.66
CA SER A 409 -1.94 -20.87 22.92
C SER A 409 -2.63 -19.64 23.52
N ILE A 410 -2.34 -18.41 23.05
CA ILE A 410 -2.97 -17.19 23.60
C ILE A 410 -4.46 -17.10 23.25
N ASP A 411 -4.90 -17.73 22.16
CA ASP A 411 -6.30 -17.72 21.70
C ASP A 411 -7.25 -18.56 22.59
N GLN A 412 -6.80 -19.13 23.72
CA GLN A 412 -7.60 -20.05 24.55
C GLN A 412 -7.92 -19.59 25.99
N ASP A 413 -7.21 -18.61 26.56
CA ASP A 413 -7.34 -18.29 27.99
C ASP A 413 -8.01 -16.92 28.23
N ASP A 414 -9.35 -16.90 28.19
CA ASP A 414 -10.15 -15.88 28.88
C ASP A 414 -10.29 -16.16 30.39
N ASP A 415 -9.65 -17.22 30.92
CA ASP A 415 -9.59 -17.48 32.36
C ASP A 415 -8.16 -17.85 32.83
N ALA A 416 -7.60 -16.99 33.69
CA ALA A 416 -6.44 -17.14 34.59
C ALA A 416 -5.08 -17.67 34.08
N GLY A 417 -4.94 -18.25 32.88
CA GLY A 417 -3.68 -18.85 32.36
C GLY A 417 -2.85 -17.97 31.40
N GLY A 418 -3.47 -16.98 30.76
CA GLY A 418 -2.86 -16.18 29.67
C GLY A 418 -1.68 -15.27 30.05
N ASP A 419 -1.39 -15.12 31.34
CA ASP A 419 -0.30 -14.28 31.85
C ASP A 419 1.10 -14.91 31.58
N ILE A 420 1.20 -16.25 31.55
CA ILE A 420 2.47 -16.95 31.31
C ILE A 420 2.89 -16.84 29.82
N GLY A 421 1.95 -17.04 28.89
CA GLY A 421 2.19 -16.93 27.46
C GLY A 421 2.57 -15.50 27.03
N ARG A 422 1.87 -14.48 27.56
CA ARG A 422 2.23 -13.07 27.33
C ARG A 422 3.59 -12.69 27.92
N ARG A 423 3.93 -13.17 29.13
CA ARG A 423 5.25 -12.91 29.75
C ARG A 423 6.39 -13.55 28.96
N ARG A 424 6.20 -14.77 28.42
CA ARG A 424 7.19 -15.42 27.55
C ARG A 424 7.36 -14.69 26.22
N LEU A 425 6.27 -14.31 25.55
CA LEU A 425 6.35 -13.51 24.32
C LEU A 425 7.03 -12.16 24.55
N ALA A 426 6.77 -11.51 25.68
CA ALA A 426 7.42 -10.25 26.07
C ALA A 426 8.91 -10.44 26.39
N ALA A 427 9.29 -11.53 27.08
CA ALA A 427 10.68 -11.88 27.34
C ALA A 427 11.44 -12.20 26.03
N LEU A 428 10.79 -12.86 25.07
CA LEU A 428 11.31 -13.18 23.75
C LEU A 428 11.46 -11.95 22.86
N ALA A 429 10.46 -11.07 22.81
CA ALA A 429 10.57 -9.77 22.15
C ALA A 429 11.73 -8.94 22.72
N SER A 430 11.96 -9.05 24.03
CA SER A 430 13.08 -8.41 24.72
C SER A 430 14.44 -9.06 24.43
N ASP A 431 14.52 -10.38 24.25
CA ASP A 431 15.77 -11.10 23.97
C ASP A 431 16.18 -11.07 22.49
N LEU A 432 15.20 -11.14 21.57
CA LEU A 432 15.41 -10.81 20.15
C LEU A 432 15.76 -9.33 19.96
N GLY A 433 15.16 -8.43 20.73
CA GLY A 433 15.47 -6.99 20.70
C GLY A 433 16.85 -6.63 21.28
N ARG A 434 17.30 -7.30 22.35
CA ARG A 434 18.60 -7.02 23.01
C ARG A 434 19.82 -7.35 22.16
N ASN A 435 19.72 -8.28 21.23
CA ASN A 435 20.83 -8.71 20.38
C ASN A 435 20.92 -8.00 19.01
N LEU A 436 20.03 -7.04 18.74
CA LEU A 436 20.23 -6.03 17.70
C LEU A 436 21.13 -4.88 18.19
N ALA A 437 21.28 -4.73 19.51
CA ALA A 437 22.18 -3.74 20.11
C ALA A 437 23.66 -4.14 20.08
N THR A 438 23.98 -5.38 19.68
CA THR A 438 25.37 -5.88 19.63
C THR A 438 26.02 -5.82 18.25
N ASP A 439 25.28 -5.51 17.18
CA ASP A 439 25.82 -5.36 15.80
C ASP A 439 25.88 -3.91 15.30
N SER A 440 25.81 -2.94 16.22
CA SER A 440 26.36 -1.60 15.99
C SER A 440 26.77 -1.02 17.34
N ALA A 441 28.06 -0.85 17.54
CA ALA A 441 28.58 -0.15 18.69
C ALA A 441 28.23 1.34 18.58
N ALA A 442 27.00 1.70 18.97
CA ALA A 442 26.64 3.02 19.50
C ALA A 442 25.22 3.02 20.08
N CYS A 443 25.15 3.41 21.36
CA CYS A 443 24.00 3.97 22.08
C CYS A 443 22.91 2.99 22.60
N SER A 444 23.23 2.46 23.78
CA SER A 444 22.34 2.22 24.92
C SER A 444 21.16 3.21 25.03
N LEU A 445 19.92 2.68 24.99
CA LEU A 445 18.78 3.05 25.83
C LEU A 445 17.59 2.15 25.48
N THR A 446 17.68 0.88 25.90
CA THR A 446 16.56 -0.06 25.83
C THR A 446 16.47 -0.84 27.14
N MET A 447 15.85 -0.26 28.17
CA MET A 447 15.28 -0.98 29.32
C MET A 447 14.37 -0.03 30.11
N SER A 448 13.13 0.18 29.64
CA SER A 448 12.07 0.79 30.45
C SER A 448 10.67 0.50 29.88
N VAL A 449 10.34 -0.79 29.66
CA VAL A 449 9.01 -1.21 29.16
C VAL A 449 8.35 -2.29 30.04
N LEU A 450 8.81 -2.52 31.27
CA LEU A 450 8.24 -3.59 32.13
C LEU A 450 7.68 -3.12 33.49
N SER A 451 7.26 -1.86 33.63
CA SER A 451 6.65 -1.38 34.88
C SER A 451 5.41 -0.47 34.71
N GLY A 452 4.63 -0.65 33.65
CA GLY A 452 3.44 0.20 33.38
C GLY A 452 2.09 -0.33 33.91
N ARG A 453 2.05 -1.51 34.53
CA ARG A 453 0.79 -2.14 34.98
C ARG A 453 0.98 -2.77 36.35
N ILE A 454 0.92 -1.96 37.42
CA ILE A 454 0.62 -2.38 38.83
C ILE A 454 0.36 -1.19 39.77
N CYS A 455 0.57 0.08 39.39
CA CYS A 455 0.24 1.22 40.26
C CYS A 455 -0.99 2.02 39.76
N ALA A 456 -2.18 1.53 40.08
CA ALA A 456 -3.39 2.34 40.07
C ALA A 456 -4.30 1.93 41.24
N LEU A 457 -3.90 2.32 42.45
CA LEU A 457 -4.75 2.31 43.64
C LEU A 457 -4.38 3.52 44.51
N LEU A 458 -5.42 4.24 44.95
CA LEU A 458 -5.47 5.25 46.02
C LEU A 458 -5.05 6.70 45.70
N SER A 459 -6.02 7.57 45.42
CA SER A 459 -6.60 8.51 46.43
C SER A 459 -7.30 9.74 45.79
N TYR A 460 -8.32 10.22 46.50
CA TYR A 460 -9.37 11.17 46.11
C TYR A 460 -9.32 12.45 47.00
N PHE A 461 -9.93 13.57 46.53
CA PHE A 461 -10.41 14.80 47.25
C PHE A 461 -9.37 15.89 47.71
N ILE A 462 -9.59 17.23 47.79
CA ILE A 462 -10.77 18.17 47.84
C ILE A 462 -10.33 19.66 47.58
N CYS A 463 -11.20 20.50 46.93
CA CYS A 463 -11.53 21.97 47.09
C CYS A 463 -10.47 23.12 47.07
N ILE A 464 -10.71 24.42 46.79
CA ILE A 464 -11.82 25.37 46.46
C ILE A 464 -11.17 26.69 45.94
N GLY A 465 -11.84 27.52 45.11
CA GLY A 465 -11.72 29.00 45.21
C GLY A 465 -11.55 29.87 43.95
N ASP A 466 -12.67 30.46 43.52
CA ASP A 466 -12.93 31.81 42.96
C ASP A 466 -12.52 32.32 41.55
N ASN A 467 -13.49 33.06 41.01
CA ASN A 467 -13.69 33.61 39.66
C ASN A 467 -12.64 34.62 39.18
N LEU A 468 -12.20 34.48 37.91
CA LEU A 468 -11.90 35.60 37.01
C LEU A 468 -11.82 35.12 35.55
N SER A 469 -12.61 35.74 34.68
CA SER A 469 -12.71 35.50 33.25
C SER A 469 -11.35 35.65 32.56
N ARG A 470 -10.80 34.57 31.99
CA ARG A 470 -9.74 34.49 30.97
C ARG A 470 -9.45 33.02 30.67
N VAL A 471 -9.53 32.59 29.41
CA VAL A 471 -9.10 31.25 28.99
C VAL A 471 -7.60 31.10 29.30
N LYS A 472 -7.27 30.07 30.10
CA LYS A 472 -5.93 29.81 30.63
C LYS A 472 -5.41 28.53 29.96
N MET A 473 -4.39 28.65 29.10
CA MET A 473 -3.59 27.48 28.72
C MET A 473 -2.79 27.05 29.96
N SER A 474 -3.13 25.90 30.56
CA SER A 474 -2.38 25.36 31.70
C SER A 474 -1.61 24.12 31.29
N PHE A 475 -0.28 24.20 31.37
CA PHE A 475 0.65 23.09 31.22
C PHE A 475 0.91 22.49 32.61
N THR A 476 0.62 21.22 32.83
CA THR A 476 1.12 20.50 34.01
C THR A 476 2.52 19.99 33.70
N GLY A 477 3.54 20.70 34.19
CA GLY A 477 4.93 20.22 34.14
C GLY A 477 5.24 19.30 35.32
N PRO A 478 6.09 18.26 35.17
CA PRO A 478 6.81 17.70 36.30
C PRO A 478 8.01 18.59 36.64
N SER A 479 8.27 18.72 37.93
CA SER A 479 9.46 19.34 38.50
C SER A 479 10.75 18.64 38.05
N MET A 480 11.84 19.41 38.05
CA MET A 480 13.17 18.96 37.63
C MET A 480 13.64 17.69 38.36
N SER A 481 13.65 16.55 37.67
CA SER A 481 14.77 15.59 37.63
C SER A 481 14.40 14.33 36.83
N SER A 482 15.30 13.92 35.94
CA SER A 482 15.27 12.73 35.05
C SER A 482 14.40 12.83 33.77
N GLY A 483 15.00 12.40 32.65
CA GLY A 483 14.64 12.78 31.29
C GLY A 483 13.53 11.97 30.61
N TYR A 484 13.01 12.57 29.54
CA TYR A 484 12.15 12.05 28.46
C TYR A 484 10.78 11.47 28.84
N SER A 485 9.78 12.37 28.87
CA SER A 485 8.38 12.06 28.59
C SER A 485 7.84 13.06 27.55
N SER A 486 7.08 12.58 26.56
CA SER A 486 6.41 13.42 25.55
C SER A 486 5.33 14.29 26.21
N PRO A 487 5.18 15.59 25.86
CA PRO A 487 4.07 16.39 26.34
C PRO A 487 2.77 16.00 25.63
N PHE A 488 1.68 15.82 26.40
CA PHE A 488 0.32 15.70 25.89
C PHE A 488 -0.19 17.08 25.42
N LEU A 489 -0.72 17.16 24.20
CA LEU A 489 -1.46 18.34 23.73
C LEU A 489 -2.97 18.05 23.88
N ILE A 490 -3.64 18.74 24.80
CA ILE A 490 -5.10 18.74 24.91
C ILE A 490 -5.59 20.07 24.33
N ILE A 491 -6.33 20.01 23.23
CA ILE A 491 -7.05 21.17 22.65
C ILE A 491 -8.48 21.13 23.19
N GLU A 492 -8.89 22.12 23.99
CA GLU A 492 -10.28 22.28 24.40
C GLU A 492 -11.01 23.20 23.40
N LEU A 493 -12.07 22.67 22.77
CA LEU A 493 -12.98 23.42 21.90
C LEU A 493 -14.20 23.88 22.71
N TYR A 494 -14.52 25.17 22.64
CA TYR A 494 -15.84 25.70 22.99
C TYR A 494 -16.57 26.02 21.68
N ASP A 495 -17.75 25.44 21.48
CA ASP A 495 -18.74 25.93 20.53
C ASP A 495 -19.97 26.37 21.33
N ASP A 496 -20.18 27.68 21.44
CA ASP A 496 -21.38 28.29 22.01
C ASP A 496 -22.50 28.29 20.95
N SER A 497 -22.95 27.11 20.52
CA SER A 497 -24.29 26.96 19.97
C SER A 497 -24.69 25.49 19.86
N ILE A 498 -25.94 25.22 20.23
CA ILE A 498 -26.68 23.95 20.11
C ILE A 498 -26.54 23.02 21.33
N SER A 499 -27.55 23.15 22.19
CA SER A 499 -27.87 22.23 23.27
C SER A 499 -28.17 20.81 22.74
N GLY A 500 -27.39 19.83 23.21
CA GLY A 500 -27.77 18.42 23.20
C GLY A 500 -27.00 17.53 22.21
N GLY A 501 -25.85 17.02 22.65
CA GLY A 501 -25.13 15.92 21.99
C GLY A 501 -23.83 15.61 22.72
N ASN A 502 -23.63 14.35 23.14
CA ASN A 502 -22.41 13.89 23.79
C ASN A 502 -21.20 14.05 22.84
N THR A 503 -20.38 15.08 23.06
CA THR A 503 -19.14 15.32 22.30
C THR A 503 -18.01 14.45 22.86
N VAL A 504 -17.56 13.45 22.10
CA VAL A 504 -16.40 12.62 22.44
C VAL A 504 -15.12 13.40 22.12
N ARG A 505 -14.40 13.84 23.16
CA ARG A 505 -13.05 14.43 23.06
C ARG A 505 -12.06 13.38 22.53
N ARG A 506 -11.37 13.64 21.41
CA ARG A 506 -10.33 12.74 20.86
C ARG A 506 -8.95 13.42 20.96
N ALA A 507 -8.09 12.93 21.85
CA ALA A 507 -6.69 13.37 21.89
C ALA A 507 -5.93 12.76 20.70
N LEU A 508 -5.19 13.57 19.96
CA LEU A 508 -4.31 13.11 18.87
C LEU A 508 -2.96 12.69 19.46
N GLU A 509 -2.68 11.39 19.46
CA GLU A 509 -1.41 10.84 19.92
C GLU A 509 -0.43 10.73 18.75
N PHE A 510 0.59 11.60 18.75
CA PHE A 510 1.67 11.56 17.77
C PHE A 510 2.63 10.40 18.09
N GLY A 511 3.09 9.71 17.05
CA GLY A 511 4.02 8.61 17.19
C GLY A 511 5.44 9.05 17.58
N ARG A 512 6.38 8.12 17.57
CA ARG A 512 7.78 8.38 17.95
C ARG A 512 8.44 9.43 17.05
N THR A 513 9.19 10.35 17.66
CA THR A 513 10.04 11.31 16.97
C THR A 513 11.48 10.83 16.90
N TYR A 514 12.08 10.91 15.72
CA TYR A 514 13.46 10.53 15.45
C TYR A 514 14.28 11.78 15.20
N VAL A 515 15.49 11.85 15.78
CA VAL A 515 16.34 13.05 15.69
C VAL A 515 17.69 12.66 15.12
N VAL A 516 18.04 13.24 13.97
CA VAL A 516 19.38 13.17 13.40
C VAL A 516 20.15 14.37 13.92
N ARG A 517 21.21 14.10 14.68
CA ARG A 517 22.05 15.16 15.25
C ARG A 517 22.95 15.76 14.17
N PRO A 518 23.22 17.08 14.22
CA PRO A 518 24.18 17.69 13.32
C PRO A 518 25.57 17.07 13.56
N LYS A 519 26.28 16.76 12.47
CA LYS A 519 27.64 16.23 12.50
C LYS A 519 28.69 17.35 12.66
N GLY A 520 28.33 18.56 12.26
CA GLY A 520 29.13 19.78 12.39
C GLY A 520 28.49 20.79 13.34
N LYS A 521 28.88 22.08 13.22
CA LYS A 521 28.30 23.16 14.00
C LYS A 521 26.81 23.26 13.70
N HIS A 522 25.97 23.11 14.73
CA HIS A 522 24.52 23.25 14.62
C HIS A 522 24.15 24.68 14.25
N GLN A 523 23.61 24.88 13.05
CA GLN A 523 23.22 26.19 12.51
C GLN A 523 21.75 26.26 12.13
N ALA A 524 21.14 25.12 11.83
CA ALA A 524 19.72 25.03 11.50
C ALA A 524 19.09 23.75 12.05
N THR A 525 17.78 23.83 12.32
CA THR A 525 16.94 22.67 12.65
C THR A 525 15.80 22.62 11.65
N VAL A 526 15.61 21.46 11.01
CA VAL A 526 14.53 21.23 10.06
C VAL A 526 13.66 20.08 10.56
N VAL A 527 12.36 20.35 10.75
CA VAL A 527 11.38 19.29 10.97
C VAL A 527 11.01 18.70 9.61
N TRP A 528 11.21 17.39 9.42
CA TRP A 528 10.90 16.70 8.16
C TRP A 528 9.72 15.74 8.32
N LEU A 529 8.68 15.97 7.53
CA LEU A 529 7.40 15.26 7.63
C LEU A 529 7.28 14.19 6.54
N HIS A 530 6.98 12.97 6.96
CA HIS A 530 6.83 11.82 6.07
C HIS A 530 5.49 11.83 5.29
N GLY A 531 5.39 11.01 4.24
CA GLY A 531 4.15 10.83 3.47
C GLY A 531 3.11 9.96 4.17
N LEU A 532 1.91 9.86 3.59
CA LEU A 532 0.81 9.05 4.13
C LEU A 532 1.22 7.57 4.26
N GLY A 533 1.01 6.98 5.43
CA GLY A 533 1.33 5.56 5.70
C GLY A 533 2.81 5.26 5.98
N ASP A 534 3.66 6.27 6.02
CA ASP A 534 5.07 6.17 6.39
C ASP A 534 5.30 6.57 7.87
N ASN A 535 6.55 6.69 8.32
CA ASN A 535 6.91 7.14 9.66
C ASN A 535 8.22 7.95 9.69
N GLY A 536 8.53 8.56 10.83
CA GLY A 536 9.72 9.40 10.99
C GLY A 536 11.05 8.64 10.90
N SER A 537 11.07 7.33 11.13
CA SER A 537 12.30 6.52 11.08
C SER A 537 12.86 6.46 9.66
N SER A 538 12.00 6.17 8.67
CA SER A 538 12.36 6.05 7.26
C SER A 538 13.11 7.29 6.76
N TRP A 539 12.60 8.48 7.10
CA TRP A 539 13.21 9.74 6.69
C TRP A 539 14.45 10.12 7.48
N SER A 540 14.51 9.76 8.78
CA SER A 540 15.71 10.02 9.58
C SER A 540 16.94 9.30 9.01
N GLN A 541 16.77 8.07 8.51
CA GLN A 541 17.85 7.30 7.88
C GLN A 541 18.33 7.96 6.59
N LEU A 542 17.41 8.40 5.72
CA LEU A 542 17.77 9.09 4.48
C LEU A 542 18.46 10.44 4.77
N LEU A 543 17.91 11.26 5.66
CA LEU A 543 18.44 12.59 5.98
C LEU A 543 19.81 12.52 6.67
N GLU A 544 20.10 11.45 7.41
CA GLU A 544 21.43 11.21 8.00
C GLU A 544 22.54 10.98 6.96
N THR A 545 22.17 10.53 5.75
CA THR A 545 23.12 10.32 4.65
C THR A 545 23.45 11.60 3.89
N LEU A 546 22.64 12.66 4.02
CA LEU A 546 22.83 13.89 3.27
C LEU A 546 24.09 14.65 3.72
N PRO A 547 24.81 15.32 2.79
CA PRO A 547 25.99 16.11 3.09
C PRO A 547 25.63 17.47 3.72
N LEU A 548 24.79 17.47 4.76
CA LEU A 548 24.31 18.66 5.48
C LEU A 548 24.68 18.56 6.96
N PRO A 549 25.99 18.62 7.29
CA PRO A 549 26.46 18.37 8.66
C PRO A 549 25.98 19.41 9.67
N ASN A 550 25.59 20.61 9.22
CA ASN A 550 25.16 21.72 10.07
C ASN A 550 23.67 21.71 10.43
N ILE A 551 22.89 20.77 9.86
CA ILE A 551 21.44 20.66 10.09
C ILE A 551 21.14 19.57 11.11
N LYS A 552 20.33 19.90 12.11
CA LYS A 552 19.62 18.93 12.95
C LYS A 552 18.29 18.58 12.27
N TRP A 553 18.03 17.29 12.06
CA TRP A 553 16.74 16.85 11.52
C TRP A 553 15.86 16.30 12.62
N ILE A 554 14.60 16.73 12.65
CA ILE A 554 13.57 16.19 13.54
C ILE A 554 12.51 15.54 12.66
N CYS A 555 12.39 14.21 12.74
CA CYS A 555 11.46 13.42 11.93
C CYS A 555 10.38 12.82 12.84
N PRO A 556 9.28 13.56 13.10
CA PRO A 556 8.16 13.04 13.88
C PRO A 556 7.39 11.97 13.10
N THR A 557 6.65 11.13 13.82
CA THR A 557 5.70 10.18 13.23
C THR A 557 4.28 10.69 13.45
N ALA A 558 3.50 10.75 12.38
CA ALA A 558 2.11 11.20 12.43
C ALA A 558 1.23 10.26 13.29
N PRO A 559 0.11 10.75 13.85
CA PRO A 559 -0.87 9.91 14.54
C PRO A 559 -1.47 8.86 13.61
N THR A 560 -1.78 7.69 14.15
CA THR A 560 -2.62 6.71 13.46
C THR A 560 -4.07 7.15 13.56
N ARG A 561 -4.68 7.49 12.42
CA ARG A 561 -6.07 7.96 12.34
C ARG A 561 -6.82 7.33 11.17
N PRO A 562 -8.15 7.16 11.27
CA PRO A 562 -8.97 6.74 10.14
C PRO A 562 -8.90 7.79 9.02
N MET A 563 -8.74 7.33 7.78
CA MET A 563 -8.63 8.19 6.59
C MET A 563 -9.86 8.05 5.70
N THR A 564 -10.51 9.15 5.35
CA THR A 564 -11.71 9.17 4.49
C THR A 564 -11.43 8.67 3.08
N ILE A 565 -10.28 9.04 2.49
CA ILE A 565 -9.82 8.51 1.19
C ILE A 565 -9.58 7.00 1.20
N PHE A 566 -9.42 6.41 2.39
CA PHE A 566 -9.33 4.96 2.61
C PHE A 566 -10.61 4.39 3.23
N GLY A 567 -11.77 5.03 3.03
CA GLY A 567 -13.06 4.54 3.55
C GLY A 567 -13.12 4.39 5.08
N GLY A 568 -12.30 5.14 5.83
CA GLY A 568 -12.20 5.07 7.28
C GLY A 568 -11.11 4.13 7.82
N PHE A 569 -10.28 3.51 6.98
CA PHE A 569 -9.16 2.67 7.46
C PHE A 569 -8.07 3.51 8.15
N PRO A 570 -7.51 3.02 9.29
CA PRO A 570 -6.47 3.74 10.02
C PRO A 570 -5.12 3.71 9.28
N SER A 571 -4.49 4.88 9.16
CA SER A 571 -3.14 5.05 8.62
C SER A 571 -2.39 6.13 9.39
N THR A 572 -1.06 6.15 9.32
CA THR A 572 -0.25 7.26 9.85
C THR A 572 -0.42 8.48 8.95
N ALA A 573 -1.12 9.50 9.45
CA ALA A 573 -1.50 10.66 8.65
C ALA A 573 -1.51 11.95 9.47
N TRP A 574 -1.07 13.04 8.83
CA TRP A 574 -1.00 14.37 9.44
C TRP A 574 -2.38 15.02 9.57
N PHE A 575 -3.24 14.79 8.58
CA PHE A 575 -4.60 15.30 8.49
C PHE A 575 -5.43 14.34 7.62
N ASP A 576 -6.75 14.39 7.75
CA ASP A 576 -7.64 13.59 6.92
C ASP A 576 -7.77 14.16 5.51
N VAL A 577 -7.87 13.28 4.51
CA VAL A 577 -8.05 13.63 3.10
C VAL A 577 -9.26 12.84 2.61
N GLY A 578 -10.29 13.53 2.12
CA GLY A 578 -11.47 12.87 1.55
C GLY A 578 -11.26 12.42 0.11
N ASP A 579 -10.76 13.32 -0.73
CA ASP A 579 -10.36 13.09 -2.11
C ASP A 579 -9.30 14.15 -2.46
N LEU A 580 -8.41 13.86 -3.41
CA LEU A 580 -7.48 14.85 -3.97
C LEU A 580 -8.15 15.74 -5.04
N SER A 581 -9.47 15.66 -5.21
CA SER A 581 -10.23 16.57 -6.06
C SER A 581 -10.36 17.96 -5.44
N GLU A 582 -10.49 18.98 -6.30
CA GLU A 582 -10.49 20.38 -5.86
C GLU A 582 -11.73 20.76 -5.05
N ASP A 583 -12.79 19.96 -5.08
CA ASP A 583 -14.11 20.32 -4.57
C ASP A 583 -14.36 19.88 -3.12
N VAL A 584 -13.45 19.10 -2.54
CA VAL A 584 -13.55 18.65 -1.15
C VAL A 584 -12.90 19.67 -0.20
N PRO A 585 -13.55 20.02 0.93
CA PRO A 585 -12.94 20.87 1.96
C PRO A 585 -11.70 20.22 2.59
N ASP A 586 -10.66 21.00 2.85
CA ASP A 586 -9.48 20.53 3.58
C ASP A 586 -9.81 20.29 5.07
N ASP A 587 -9.20 19.26 5.68
CA ASP A 587 -9.24 19.01 7.14
C ASP A 587 -8.39 20.06 7.89
N LEU A 588 -8.98 21.23 8.09
CA LEU A 588 -8.35 22.35 8.78
C LEU A 588 -7.95 22.00 10.22
N GLU A 589 -8.73 21.19 10.91
CA GLU A 589 -8.46 20.78 12.29
C GLU A 589 -7.20 19.90 12.35
N GLY A 590 -7.12 18.88 11.49
CA GLY A 590 -5.93 18.03 11.38
C GLY A 590 -4.69 18.81 10.93
N LEU A 591 -4.84 19.73 9.98
CA LEU A 591 -3.76 20.59 9.50
C LEU A 591 -3.22 21.52 10.60
N ASP A 592 -4.11 22.16 11.37
CA ASP A 592 -3.73 22.99 12.51
C ASP A 592 -3.05 22.18 13.61
N ALA A 593 -3.57 20.99 13.93
CA ALA A 593 -2.97 20.10 14.91
C ALA A 593 -1.55 19.65 14.50
N ALA A 594 -1.37 19.27 13.23
CA ALA A 594 -0.06 18.87 12.70
C ALA A 594 0.93 20.05 12.68
N ALA A 595 0.49 21.23 12.23
CA ALA A 595 1.33 22.43 12.23
C ALA A 595 1.71 22.87 13.66
N ALA A 596 0.79 22.77 14.62
CA ALA A 596 1.07 23.05 16.03
C ALA A 596 2.09 22.06 16.61
N HIS A 597 2.03 20.79 16.24
CA HIS A 597 3.02 19.79 16.63
C HIS A 597 4.41 20.13 16.07
N VAL A 598 4.51 20.53 14.80
CA VAL A 598 5.77 21.01 14.18
C VAL A 598 6.34 22.20 14.96
N VAL A 599 5.51 23.19 15.27
CA VAL A 599 5.91 24.36 16.05
C VAL A 599 6.42 23.98 17.43
N ASN A 600 5.77 23.02 18.10
CA ASN A 600 6.20 22.54 19.41
C ASN A 600 7.55 21.82 19.37
N LEU A 601 7.87 21.12 18.28
CA LEU A 601 9.20 20.53 18.10
C LEU A 601 10.26 21.62 17.91
N LEU A 602 9.94 22.64 17.12
CA LEU A 602 10.84 23.76 16.84
C LEU A 602 11.01 24.72 18.03
N SER A 603 10.03 24.82 18.93
CA SER A 603 10.08 25.75 20.08
C SER A 603 11.15 25.39 21.11
N THR A 604 11.67 24.17 21.05
CA THR A 604 12.77 23.69 21.90
C THR A 604 14.15 24.14 21.42
N GLU A 605 14.23 24.75 20.24
CA GLU A 605 15.49 25.16 19.64
C GLU A 605 15.93 26.55 20.13
N PRO A 606 17.25 26.80 20.27
CA PRO A 606 17.78 28.13 20.59
C PRO A 606 17.44 29.20 19.55
N THR A 607 17.41 30.47 19.96
CA THR A 607 16.99 31.60 19.12
C THR A 607 17.94 31.95 17.98
N ASP A 608 19.19 31.52 18.06
CA ASP A 608 20.22 31.68 17.02
C ASP A 608 20.16 30.58 15.94
N ILE A 609 19.37 29.52 16.14
CA ILE A 609 19.19 28.43 15.18
C ILE A 609 18.11 28.80 14.15
N LYS A 610 18.43 28.61 12.88
CA LYS A 610 17.48 28.80 11.77
C LYS A 610 16.50 27.63 11.73
N LEU A 611 15.21 27.92 11.68
CA LEU A 611 14.15 26.91 11.75
C LEU A 611 13.56 26.66 10.36
N GLY A 612 13.44 25.39 9.96
CA GLY A 612 12.82 25.00 8.69
C GLY A 612 11.80 23.88 8.85
N VAL A 613 10.95 23.74 7.83
CA VAL A 613 10.00 22.61 7.74
C VAL A 613 10.07 22.03 6.34
N GLY A 614 10.28 20.73 6.25
CA GLY A 614 10.31 19.98 5.00
C GLY A 614 9.32 18.83 5.03
N GLY A 615 9.03 18.27 3.87
CA GLY A 615 8.31 17.01 3.83
C GLY A 615 8.12 16.45 2.44
N PHE A 616 7.59 15.23 2.41
CA PHE A 616 7.26 14.49 1.21
C PHE A 616 5.77 14.14 1.18
N SER A 617 5.12 14.23 0.02
CA SER A 617 3.71 13.87 -0.17
C SER A 617 2.80 14.62 0.82
N MET A 618 2.00 13.93 1.63
CA MET A 618 1.19 14.55 2.69
C MET A 618 2.02 15.40 3.66
N GLY A 619 3.25 15.01 3.97
CA GLY A 619 4.16 15.81 4.80
C GLY A 619 4.57 17.13 4.12
N ALA A 620 4.74 17.12 2.80
CA ALA A 620 4.97 18.35 2.03
C ALA A 620 3.76 19.29 2.12
N ALA A 621 2.54 18.74 2.08
CA ALA A 621 1.32 19.52 2.24
C ALA A 621 1.23 20.20 3.61
N THR A 622 1.59 19.50 4.69
CA THR A 622 1.69 20.08 6.05
C THR A 622 2.80 21.12 6.18
N ALA A 623 3.95 20.91 5.51
CA ALA A 623 5.04 21.89 5.48
C ALA A 623 4.62 23.18 4.78
N LEU A 624 3.94 23.08 3.64
CA LEU A 624 3.39 24.23 2.92
C LEU A 624 2.26 24.92 3.69
N TYR A 625 1.41 24.17 4.37
CA TYR A 625 0.42 24.75 5.27
C TYR A 625 1.08 25.57 6.38
N SER A 626 2.14 25.04 7.01
CA SER A 626 2.97 25.77 8.00
C SER A 626 3.56 27.06 7.43
N ALA A 627 3.99 27.05 6.16
CA ALA A 627 4.45 28.25 5.45
C ALA A 627 3.35 29.33 5.36
N THR A 628 2.12 28.92 5.01
CA THR A 628 0.98 29.85 4.93
C THR A 628 0.56 30.39 6.30
N CYS A 629 0.61 29.55 7.34
CA CYS A 629 0.33 29.97 8.72
C CYS A 629 1.39 30.95 9.23
N PHE A 630 2.67 30.72 8.94
CA PHE A 630 3.74 31.68 9.24
C PHE A 630 3.54 33.01 8.52
N ALA A 631 3.25 32.96 7.21
CA ALA A 631 2.99 34.17 6.43
C ALA A 631 1.81 34.96 7.01
N HIS A 632 0.68 34.30 7.23
CA HIS A 632 -0.50 34.91 7.84
C HIS A 632 -0.27 35.34 9.31
N GLY A 633 0.62 34.67 10.03
CA GLY A 633 0.85 34.86 11.48
C GLY A 633 -0.19 34.15 12.36
N LYS A 634 -1.07 33.34 11.76
CA LYS A 634 -2.16 32.62 12.43
C LYS A 634 -2.39 31.26 11.78
N TYR A 635 -2.83 30.30 12.59
CA TYR A 635 -3.40 29.03 12.16
C TYR A 635 -4.76 29.22 11.45
N GLY A 636 -5.33 28.15 10.89
CA GLY A 636 -6.64 28.15 10.24
C GLY A 636 -7.77 28.54 11.20
N ASN A 637 -7.69 28.08 12.45
CA ASN A 637 -8.59 28.41 13.55
C ASN A 637 -8.41 29.84 14.12
N GLY A 638 -7.49 30.64 13.59
CA GLY A 638 -7.25 32.03 14.00
C GLY A 638 -6.28 32.21 15.17
N ASN A 639 -5.81 31.14 15.80
CA ASN A 639 -4.80 31.23 16.86
C ASN A 639 -3.45 31.74 16.31
N PRO A 640 -2.64 32.47 17.10
CA PRO A 640 -1.34 32.96 16.64
C PRO A 640 -0.37 31.84 16.28
N TYR A 641 0.37 31.98 15.17
CA TYR A 641 1.43 31.06 14.77
C TYR A 641 2.79 31.58 15.28
N PRO A 642 3.41 30.95 16.31
CA PRO A 642 4.51 31.58 17.04
C PRO A 642 5.91 31.29 16.45
N ALA A 643 6.06 30.28 15.58
CA ALA A 643 7.36 29.93 15.02
C ALA A 643 7.77 30.86 13.88
N LYS A 644 9.05 31.23 13.81
CA LYS A 644 9.64 31.98 12.71
C LYS A 644 10.37 31.03 11.76
N LEU A 645 9.78 30.77 10.60
CA LEU A 645 10.36 29.87 9.60
C LEU A 645 11.38 30.60 8.72
N SER A 646 12.47 29.91 8.42
CA SER A 646 13.60 30.39 7.60
C SER A 646 13.69 29.70 6.24
N ALA A 647 13.14 28.49 6.11
CA ALA A 647 13.06 27.76 4.84
C ALA A 647 11.94 26.71 4.87
N VAL A 648 11.29 26.48 3.72
CA VAL A 648 10.31 25.40 3.54
C VAL A 648 10.62 24.57 2.30
N VAL A 649 10.54 23.24 2.43
CA VAL A 649 10.76 22.29 1.31
C VAL A 649 9.54 21.39 1.16
N GLY A 650 9.04 21.23 -0.06
CA GLY A 650 7.96 20.31 -0.39
C GLY A 650 8.32 19.41 -1.56
N LEU A 651 8.37 18.11 -1.33
CA LEU A 651 8.62 17.11 -2.37
C LEU A 651 7.32 16.36 -2.69
N SER A 652 6.97 16.25 -3.98
CA SER A 652 5.80 15.48 -4.46
C SER A 652 4.50 15.80 -3.72
N GLY A 653 4.26 17.08 -3.41
CA GLY A 653 3.17 17.55 -2.55
C GLY A 653 2.15 18.47 -3.23
N TRP A 654 1.19 18.95 -2.45
CA TRP A 654 0.23 19.98 -2.84
C TRP A 654 0.05 21.01 -1.73
N LEU A 655 -0.49 22.19 -2.05
CA LEU A 655 -0.79 23.26 -1.10
C LEU A 655 -2.25 23.15 -0.63
N PRO A 656 -2.51 22.77 0.64
CA PRO A 656 -3.85 22.83 1.22
C PRO A 656 -4.36 24.27 1.29
N CYS A 657 -5.67 24.45 1.28
CA CYS A 657 -6.35 25.72 1.48
C CYS A 657 -6.00 26.82 0.48
N SER A 658 -5.43 26.46 -0.68
CA SER A 658 -4.96 27.40 -1.72
C SER A 658 -6.04 28.39 -2.17
N LYS A 659 -7.31 27.96 -2.23
CA LYS A 659 -8.48 28.80 -2.58
C LYS A 659 -8.69 29.97 -1.61
N THR A 660 -8.38 29.77 -0.33
CA THR A 660 -8.58 30.78 0.73
C THR A 660 -7.35 31.65 0.97
N LEU A 661 -6.19 31.28 0.40
CA LEU A 661 -4.91 31.94 0.65
C LEU A 661 -4.94 33.44 0.31
N LYS A 662 -5.59 33.80 -0.80
CA LYS A 662 -5.75 35.21 -1.21
C LYS A 662 -6.48 36.06 -0.18
N ASN A 663 -7.52 35.50 0.42
CA ASN A 663 -8.31 36.20 1.44
C ASN A 663 -7.51 36.35 2.74
N LYS A 664 -6.73 35.32 3.12
CA LYS A 664 -5.86 35.35 4.31
C LYS A 664 -4.72 36.36 4.19
N LEU A 665 -4.13 36.52 3.01
CA LEU A 665 -2.97 37.40 2.79
C LEU A 665 -3.31 38.78 2.17
N GLY A 666 -4.57 38.99 1.75
CA GLY A 666 -5.00 40.17 1.00
C GLY A 666 -5.16 41.46 1.83
N GLY A 667 -5.32 41.35 3.16
CA GLY A 667 -5.63 42.49 4.03
C GLY A 667 -4.49 43.05 4.88
N GLU A 668 -3.38 42.32 5.05
CA GLU A 668 -2.35 42.66 6.05
C GLU A 668 -0.96 42.86 5.42
N ASN A 669 -0.43 44.09 5.48
CA ASN A 669 0.90 44.44 4.95
C ASN A 669 2.06 43.65 5.59
N GLU A 670 1.90 43.21 6.83
CA GLU A 670 2.90 42.39 7.51
C GLU A 670 2.90 40.94 7.00
N ALA A 671 1.73 40.37 6.74
CA ALA A 671 1.61 39.01 6.23
C ALA A 671 2.24 38.87 4.84
N ARG A 672 2.03 39.87 3.96
CA ARG A 672 2.69 39.94 2.66
C ARG A 672 4.21 40.06 2.76
N ARG A 673 4.73 40.79 3.75
CA ARG A 673 6.18 40.91 3.99
C ARG A 673 6.76 39.57 4.45
N ARG A 674 6.11 38.86 5.39
CA ARG A 674 6.52 37.52 5.82
C ARG A 674 6.52 36.54 4.66
N ALA A 675 5.45 36.51 3.86
CA ALA A 675 5.34 35.67 2.66
C ALA A 675 6.48 35.96 1.65
N ALA A 676 6.76 37.23 1.36
CA ALA A 676 7.80 37.62 0.41
C ALA A 676 9.21 37.21 0.87
N SER A 677 9.44 37.17 2.19
CA SER A 677 10.73 36.84 2.78
C SER A 677 11.00 35.34 2.99
N LEU A 678 9.99 34.48 2.85
CA LEU A 678 10.13 33.04 3.14
C LEU A 678 10.55 32.28 1.86
N PRO A 679 11.76 31.71 1.80
CA PRO A 679 12.15 30.86 0.68
C PRO A 679 11.43 29.50 0.74
N ILE A 680 10.87 29.08 -0.40
CA ILE A 680 10.17 27.81 -0.57
C ILE A 680 10.74 27.06 -1.78
N LEU A 681 11.17 25.81 -1.58
CA LEU A 681 11.51 24.88 -2.66
C LEU A 681 10.39 23.85 -2.82
N LEU A 682 9.94 23.68 -4.06
CA LEU A 682 9.01 22.66 -4.48
C LEU A 682 9.65 21.79 -5.55
N CYS A 683 9.65 20.47 -5.34
CA CYS A 683 10.14 19.50 -6.32
C CYS A 683 9.03 18.51 -6.67
N HIS A 684 8.83 18.22 -7.95
CA HIS A 684 7.78 17.31 -8.40
C HIS A 684 8.17 16.52 -9.64
N GLY A 685 7.92 15.21 -9.61
CA GLY A 685 8.07 14.35 -10.78
C GLY A 685 6.91 14.46 -11.76
N LYS A 686 7.20 14.58 -13.06
CA LYS A 686 6.16 14.52 -14.12
C LYS A 686 5.50 13.15 -14.24
N GLY A 687 6.13 12.10 -13.69
CA GLY A 687 5.62 10.74 -13.66
C GLY A 687 4.91 10.38 -12.34
N ASP A 688 4.72 11.33 -11.41
CA ASP A 688 4.03 11.08 -10.15
C ASP A 688 2.54 10.76 -10.40
N ASP A 689 2.16 9.51 -10.13
CA ASP A 689 0.82 8.97 -10.32
C ASP A 689 -0.02 8.98 -9.02
N VAL A 690 0.58 9.33 -7.88
CA VAL A 690 -0.08 9.42 -6.57
C VAL A 690 -0.53 10.86 -6.32
N VAL A 691 0.42 11.79 -6.30
CA VAL A 691 0.14 13.24 -6.28
C VAL A 691 0.48 13.76 -7.65
N GLN A 692 -0.50 13.81 -8.56
CA GLN A 692 -0.28 14.23 -9.95
C GLN A 692 0.52 15.55 -10.02
N TYR A 693 1.54 15.60 -10.89
CA TYR A 693 2.40 16.77 -11.13
C TYR A 693 1.65 18.13 -11.18
N LYS A 694 0.44 18.12 -11.77
CA LYS A 694 -0.43 19.31 -11.86
C LYS A 694 -0.71 19.95 -10.50
N PHE A 695 -0.75 19.18 -9.41
CA PHE A 695 -1.02 19.70 -8.07
C PHE A 695 0.18 20.48 -7.54
N GLY A 696 1.40 19.98 -7.73
CA GLY A 696 2.62 20.72 -7.40
C GLY A 696 2.73 22.01 -8.20
N GLU A 697 2.47 21.95 -9.52
CA GLU A 697 2.49 23.11 -10.41
C GLU A 697 1.48 24.19 -9.98
N LYS A 698 0.23 23.78 -9.70
CA LYS A 698 -0.80 24.69 -9.17
C LYS A 698 -0.43 25.28 -7.81
N SER A 699 0.22 24.50 -6.95
CA SER A 699 0.67 24.95 -5.63
C SER A 699 1.71 26.06 -5.76
N SER A 700 2.69 25.89 -6.66
CA SER A 700 3.67 26.93 -6.99
C SER A 700 3.00 28.21 -7.51
N GLN A 701 2.06 28.06 -8.45
CA GLN A 701 1.31 29.19 -9.00
C GLN A 701 0.49 29.92 -7.92
N ALA A 702 -0.17 29.18 -7.04
CA ALA A 702 -0.96 29.73 -5.95
C ALA A 702 -0.09 30.52 -4.95
N LEU A 703 1.09 30.00 -4.57
CA LEU A 703 2.03 30.72 -3.71
C LEU A 703 2.53 32.01 -4.38
N THR A 704 3.01 31.91 -5.62
CA THR A 704 3.56 33.04 -6.38
C THR A 704 2.52 34.15 -6.58
N SER A 705 1.26 33.77 -6.81
CA SER A 705 0.14 34.71 -6.97
C SER A 705 -0.27 35.40 -5.67
N ASN A 706 0.17 34.91 -4.51
CA ASN A 706 -0.24 35.37 -3.17
C ASN A 706 0.95 35.87 -2.32
N ALA A 707 1.81 36.68 -2.93
CA ALA A 707 2.91 37.42 -2.29
C ALA A 707 4.13 36.61 -1.82
N PHE A 708 4.21 35.30 -2.08
CA PHE A 708 5.46 34.56 -1.92
C PHE A 708 6.36 34.82 -3.12
N GLN A 709 7.47 35.53 -2.91
CA GLN A 709 8.35 35.99 -4.00
C GLN A 709 9.54 35.04 -4.25
N ASP A 710 9.93 34.25 -3.25
CA ASP A 710 11.07 33.33 -3.31
C ASP A 710 10.60 31.86 -3.35
N VAL A 711 9.83 31.53 -4.40
CA VAL A 711 9.32 30.17 -4.65
C VAL A 711 10.05 29.58 -5.86
N ILE A 712 10.71 28.44 -5.67
CA ILE A 712 11.37 27.68 -6.74
C ILE A 712 10.59 26.39 -6.96
N PHE A 713 10.14 26.15 -8.20
CA PHE A 713 9.49 24.90 -8.60
C PHE A 713 10.36 24.14 -9.59
N LYS A 714 10.74 22.92 -9.22
CA LYS A 714 11.60 22.01 -10.00
C LYS A 714 10.81 20.80 -10.46
N ALA A 715 10.92 20.50 -11.74
CA ALA A 715 10.17 19.43 -12.40
C ALA A 715 11.14 18.38 -12.95
N TYR A 716 10.92 17.10 -12.62
CA TYR A 716 11.80 16.00 -13.03
C TYR A 716 11.08 15.11 -14.05
N SER A 717 11.75 14.79 -15.15
CA SER A 717 11.18 13.94 -16.21
C SER A 717 11.29 12.47 -15.81
N GLY A 718 10.17 11.76 -15.69
CA GLY A 718 10.16 10.32 -15.37
C GLY A 718 10.30 9.97 -13.89
N LEU A 719 10.42 10.94 -12.98
CA LEU A 719 10.33 10.72 -11.55
C LEU A 719 8.88 10.41 -11.16
N GLY A 720 8.66 9.27 -10.48
CA GLY A 720 7.38 8.86 -9.91
C GLY A 720 7.20 9.37 -8.48
N HIS A 721 6.29 8.76 -7.69
CA HIS A 721 6.05 9.15 -6.30
C HIS A 721 7.11 8.60 -5.31
N TYR A 722 8.36 8.99 -5.51
CA TYR A 722 9.52 8.66 -4.67
C TYR A 722 10.60 9.72 -4.90
N THR A 723 11.64 9.75 -4.06
CA THR A 723 12.77 10.68 -4.21
C THR A 723 13.90 10.07 -5.04
N CYS A 724 14.66 10.90 -5.76
CA CYS A 724 15.87 10.47 -6.45
C CYS A 724 17.11 11.26 -5.98
N PRO A 725 18.34 10.73 -6.20
CA PRO A 725 19.56 11.44 -5.80
C PRO A 725 19.66 12.85 -6.38
N GLU A 726 19.31 13.02 -7.66
CA GLU A 726 19.31 14.35 -8.32
C GLU A 726 18.39 15.35 -7.61
N GLU A 727 17.19 14.94 -7.21
CA GLU A 727 16.26 15.78 -6.45
C GLU A 727 16.83 16.14 -5.07
N MET A 728 17.41 15.16 -4.37
CA MET A 728 17.97 15.39 -3.04
C MET A 728 19.24 16.24 -3.06
N ASP A 729 20.07 16.14 -4.11
CA ASP A 729 21.23 17.00 -4.32
C ASP A 729 20.79 18.46 -4.49
N GLU A 730 19.71 18.70 -5.23
CA GLU A 730 19.12 20.04 -5.37
C GLU A 730 18.57 20.56 -4.02
N VAL A 731 17.91 19.71 -3.23
CA VAL A 731 17.48 20.07 -1.86
C VAL A 731 18.68 20.45 -0.99
N CYS A 732 19.79 19.71 -1.06
CA CYS A 732 20.99 19.99 -0.28
C CYS A 732 21.64 21.32 -0.68
N ALA A 733 21.84 21.54 -1.98
CA ALA A 733 22.41 22.78 -2.49
C ALA A 733 21.53 23.99 -2.13
N TRP A 734 20.20 23.83 -2.24
CA TRP A 734 19.25 24.88 -1.93
C TRP A 734 19.22 25.22 -0.45
N LEU A 735 19.14 24.22 0.44
CA LEU A 735 19.15 24.45 1.90
C LEU A 735 20.46 25.11 2.35
N THR A 736 21.60 24.64 1.85
CA THR A 736 22.92 25.23 2.15
C THR A 736 22.94 26.72 1.80
N THR A 737 22.43 27.06 0.61
CA THR A 737 22.39 28.44 0.11
C THR A 737 21.41 29.31 0.91
N LYS A 738 20.16 28.86 1.07
CA LYS A 738 19.10 29.68 1.70
C LYS A 738 19.25 29.81 3.20
N LEU A 739 19.77 28.79 3.87
CA LEU A 739 20.07 28.84 5.29
C LEU A 739 21.48 29.39 5.56
N GLY A 740 22.27 29.75 4.54
CA GLY A 740 23.61 30.31 4.70
C GLY A 740 24.48 29.49 5.64
N LEU A 741 24.57 28.18 5.37
CA LEU A 741 25.34 27.24 6.19
C LEU A 741 26.83 27.36 5.86
N GLU A 742 27.68 27.39 6.88
CA GLU A 742 29.13 27.54 6.71
C GLU A 742 29.79 26.16 6.56
N GLY A 743 30.63 25.97 5.53
CA GLY A 743 31.55 24.82 5.45
C GLY A 743 31.24 23.71 4.43
N CYS A 744 30.41 23.96 3.41
CA CYS A 744 30.32 23.07 2.24
C CYS A 744 31.27 23.52 1.12
N SER A 745 32.59 23.45 1.35
CA SER A 745 33.57 23.57 0.27
C SER A 745 34.45 22.32 0.28
N SER A 746 34.17 21.45 -0.70
CA SER A 746 34.93 20.31 -1.23
C SER A 746 35.42 19.23 -0.27
#